data_AF-A5Z4P2-F1
#
_entry.id   AF-A5Z4P2-F1
#
_cell.length_a   1.000
_cell.length_b   1.000
_cell.length_c   1.000
_cell.angle_alpha   90.00
_cell.angle_beta   90.00
_cell.angle_gamma   90.00
#
_symmetry.space_group_name_H-M   'P 1'
#
loop_
_entity.id
_entity.type
_entity.pdbx_description
1 polymer ?
#
loop_
_entity_poly.entity_id
_entity_poly.type
_entity_poly.pdbx_seq_one_letter_code
_entity_poly.pdbx_strand_id
1 'polypeptide(L)'
;MMFSDMAFWNPSEIIGTSPRTLDYSLYRYIITSEAWNQGLVPMGYRQLNDELMYQIGIKPYISLDYSFYSLTPSKIDEKLATKLVEFYKKKLKKDTTAHDKIEFEIVYSNFDFNTENRTKELLDNGFSKEERQQILESLKELTVTNIKNHKQISESDNEDIKHLEKTRKHIVENDMESEDVNKIVEDILELLEDIRIYGTPQFTRQARMAFIARAFCSSLVDSGWFTKNEIDQFMKSIATVSSKFEQDYQKFSVGKMSRNEFNNKYGHLRSGTYDIRTDSYNQMVFRPAVGHNKVQKVKEEFEGLNSEKLEEALKSIGLDVTPKDFNLFLRTSIEGREFFKFEFTKSLSLVLDLIQMLGKLLDIDRKDLSWISAYDFKECFYLNNEQMGKKLNAIIVNNKKHYDKYLNAILPDVILDITSVSVIPVNEARPNFITSKKVEGEVVNLELETDEDLMDKIVMIPKADPGYEWIFTKGIKGFITKYGGVASHMAIRCAEFEIPAAIGCGEKIYDYASKINYMELDCANGIIKEGLQCEDLRALITQREGVNQYGDPTDVLEAAYIRFYELLGFIPQPASNHVKNVGKLFERQCDLLIVAGGGALPVKYYDRPHNEELQPYRDVMEEKLIKHCIGEGIPIIATCRGMQYMNVLFGGKLLYHPELKVERPRSVDHEVYLVEEDRTIWVNNFHKDVIPIDGLASCFKPLAIDRENQTIEAFGSDEMKVLALQWHPERKFETANALEETRKLVVNFIQKHIK
;
A
#
# COMPACT_ATOMS: atom_id res chain seq x y z
N MET A 1 8.26 10.49 33.36
CA MET A 1 8.43 9.46 32.32
C MET A 1 7.96 10.05 31.01
N MET A 2 8.68 9.78 29.94
CA MET A 2 8.35 10.19 28.58
C MET A 2 7.61 9.05 27.88
N PHE A 3 6.64 9.40 27.05
CA PHE A 3 5.80 8.44 26.34
C PHE A 3 5.75 8.75 24.85
N SER A 4 5.64 7.71 24.04
CA SER A 4 5.45 7.81 22.58
C SER A 4 4.49 6.72 22.12
N ASP A 5 3.56 7.05 21.25
CA ASP A 5 2.58 6.11 20.70
C ASP A 5 3.12 5.29 19.51
N MET A 6 4.22 5.75 18.89
CA MET A 6 4.86 5.09 17.73
C MET A 6 6.26 4.52 18.02
N ALA A 7 6.80 4.71 19.23
CA ALA A 7 8.14 4.23 19.56
C ALA A 7 8.20 2.72 19.76
N PHE A 8 9.33 2.13 19.36
CA PHE A 8 9.72 0.74 19.65
C PHE A 8 8.69 -0.30 19.15
N TRP A 9 7.76 -0.74 20.01
CA TRP A 9 6.71 -1.70 19.67
C TRP A 9 5.54 -1.09 18.88
N ASN A 10 5.42 0.25 18.87
CA ASN A 10 4.53 1.01 17.99
C ASN A 10 3.04 0.58 18.05
N PRO A 11 2.35 0.80 19.18
CA PRO A 11 0.93 0.43 19.31
C PRO A 11 0.02 1.20 18.35
N SER A 12 0.33 2.44 17.98
CA SER A 12 -0.49 3.20 17.02
C SER A 12 -0.51 2.56 15.63
N GLU A 13 0.60 1.98 15.16
CA GLU A 13 0.64 1.20 13.90
C GLU A 13 -0.15 -0.11 14.02
N ILE A 14 -0.05 -0.83 15.15
CA ILE A 14 -0.57 -2.19 15.29
C ILE A 14 -2.05 -2.25 15.71
N ILE A 15 -2.42 -1.50 16.75
CA ILE A 15 -3.77 -1.49 17.32
C ILE A 15 -4.50 -0.16 17.09
N GLY A 16 -3.81 0.89 16.66
CA GLY A 16 -4.37 2.22 16.42
C GLY A 16 -4.26 3.16 17.61
N THR A 17 -4.61 4.43 17.39
CA THR A 17 -4.57 5.49 18.42
C THR A 17 -5.76 5.44 19.39
N SER A 18 -6.83 4.72 19.06
CA SER A 18 -8.04 4.58 19.88
C SER A 18 -8.58 3.14 19.83
N PRO A 19 -7.76 2.15 20.21
CA PRO A 19 -8.11 0.73 20.14
C PRO A 19 -9.31 0.41 21.04
N ARG A 20 -10.07 -0.64 20.70
CA ARG A 20 -11.08 -1.17 21.62
C ARG A 20 -10.38 -1.92 22.77
N THR A 21 -11.11 -2.20 23.85
CA THR A 21 -10.56 -2.84 25.05
C THR A 21 -9.89 -4.17 24.74
N LEU A 22 -10.47 -4.96 23.84
CA LEU A 22 -9.92 -6.27 23.50
C LEU A 22 -8.58 -6.13 22.78
N ASP A 23 -8.50 -5.28 21.74
CA ASP A 23 -7.28 -5.03 20.97
C ASP A 23 -6.14 -4.56 21.90
N TYR A 24 -6.44 -3.58 22.77
CA TYR A 24 -5.48 -3.04 23.75
C TYR A 24 -5.00 -4.11 24.73
N SER A 25 -5.95 -4.83 25.35
CA SER A 25 -5.64 -5.81 26.38
C SER A 25 -4.92 -7.04 25.83
N LEU A 26 -5.24 -7.52 24.63
CA LEU A 26 -4.53 -8.61 23.96
C LEU A 26 -3.08 -8.20 23.66
N TYR A 27 -2.88 -7.05 23.03
CA TYR A 27 -1.54 -6.54 22.72
C TYR A 27 -0.70 -6.35 23.99
N ARG A 28 -1.31 -5.80 25.05
CA ARG A 28 -0.71 -5.69 26.38
C ARG A 28 -0.33 -7.05 26.96
N TYR A 29 -1.28 -7.98 26.97
CA TYR A 29 -1.14 -9.29 27.60
C TYR A 29 -0.02 -10.10 26.96
N ILE A 30 -0.09 -10.27 25.64
CA ILE A 30 0.79 -11.22 24.94
C ILE A 30 2.14 -10.60 24.56
N ILE A 31 2.25 -9.26 24.52
CA ILE A 31 3.49 -8.55 24.15
C ILE A 31 4.02 -7.70 25.29
N THR A 32 3.43 -6.52 25.53
CA THR A 32 4.12 -5.40 26.18
C THR A 32 4.16 -5.47 27.70
N SER A 33 3.43 -6.41 28.31
CA SER A 33 3.44 -6.62 29.76
C SER A 33 4.79 -7.15 30.25
N GLU A 34 5.35 -8.16 29.58
CA GLU A 34 6.56 -8.87 30.05
C GLU A 34 7.32 -9.60 28.93
N ALA A 35 6.60 -10.34 28.06
CA ALA A 35 7.18 -11.30 27.13
C ALA A 35 8.19 -10.69 26.13
N TRP A 36 8.01 -9.42 25.77
CA TRP A 36 8.96 -8.71 24.92
C TRP A 36 10.37 -8.63 25.54
N ASN A 37 10.50 -8.33 26.84
CA ASN A 37 11.81 -8.18 27.48
C ASN A 37 12.46 -9.54 27.74
N GLN A 38 11.66 -10.58 28.00
CA GLN A 38 12.12 -11.96 28.08
C GLN A 38 12.78 -12.43 26.77
N GLY A 39 12.35 -11.90 25.62
CA GLY A 39 13.03 -12.12 24.33
C GLY A 39 14.39 -11.43 24.24
N LEU A 40 14.52 -10.22 24.77
CA LEU A 40 15.74 -9.40 24.67
C LEU A 40 16.85 -9.82 25.63
N VAL A 41 16.51 -10.22 26.85
CA VAL A 41 17.50 -10.54 27.90
C VAL A 41 18.51 -11.62 27.45
N PRO A 42 18.11 -12.75 26.83
CA PRO A 42 19.05 -13.75 26.31
C PRO A 42 20.00 -13.23 25.23
N MET A 43 19.64 -12.13 24.54
CA MET A 43 20.49 -11.49 23.54
C MET A 43 21.53 -10.54 24.15
N GLY A 44 21.56 -10.36 25.48
CA GLY A 44 22.51 -9.49 26.17
C GLY A 44 22.00 -8.07 26.44
N TYR A 45 20.71 -7.81 26.23
CA TYR A 45 20.05 -6.56 26.60
C TYR A 45 19.64 -6.55 28.07
N ARG A 46 19.27 -5.36 28.59
CA ARG A 46 18.91 -5.19 30.00
C ARG A 46 17.54 -5.75 30.34
N GLN A 47 17.47 -6.43 31.48
CA GLN A 47 16.23 -6.89 32.08
C GLN A 47 15.44 -5.71 32.65
N LEU A 48 14.14 -5.70 32.37
CA LEU A 48 13.17 -4.77 32.92
C LEU A 48 11.95 -5.58 33.39
N ASN A 49 11.57 -5.39 34.66
CA ASN A 49 10.43 -6.11 35.26
C ASN A 49 9.17 -5.24 35.34
N ASP A 50 9.15 -4.13 34.61
CA ASP A 50 8.06 -3.17 34.56
C ASP A 50 7.33 -3.24 33.22
N GLU A 51 6.09 -2.77 33.24
CA GLU A 51 5.25 -2.71 32.05
C GLU A 51 5.75 -1.67 31.05
N LEU A 52 5.82 -2.04 29.77
CA LEU A 52 6.27 -1.14 28.71
C LEU A 52 5.18 -0.17 28.22
N MET A 53 3.93 -0.65 28.13
CA MET A 53 2.82 0.09 27.53
C MET A 53 1.84 0.62 28.58
N TYR A 54 1.41 1.87 28.41
CA TYR A 54 0.47 2.56 29.30
C TYR A 54 -0.69 3.14 28.48
N GLN A 55 -1.86 3.23 29.10
CA GLN A 55 -3.04 3.88 28.49
C GLN A 55 -3.27 5.23 29.15
N ILE A 56 -3.38 6.30 28.35
CA ILE A 56 -3.78 7.63 28.81
C ILE A 56 -5.09 7.97 28.10
N GLY A 57 -6.17 8.11 28.88
CA GLY A 57 -7.52 8.11 28.31
C GLY A 57 -7.79 6.76 27.64
N ILE A 58 -7.89 6.76 26.32
CA ILE A 58 -8.00 5.54 25.50
C ILE A 58 -6.78 5.28 24.61
N LYS A 59 -5.84 6.24 24.51
CA LYS A 59 -4.68 6.15 23.61
C LYS A 59 -3.54 5.36 24.26
N PRO A 60 -3.00 4.33 23.59
CA PRO A 60 -1.85 3.57 24.08
C PRO A 60 -0.54 4.33 23.85
N TYR A 61 0.40 4.17 24.78
CA TYR A 61 1.74 4.73 24.71
C TYR A 61 2.78 3.75 25.21
N ILE A 62 3.97 3.81 24.63
CA ILE A 62 5.17 3.12 25.09
C ILE A 62 6.01 4.06 25.96
N SER A 63 6.49 3.55 27.10
CA SER A 63 7.47 4.24 27.94
C SER A 63 8.81 4.33 27.21
N LEU A 64 9.22 5.56 26.89
CA LEU A 64 10.50 5.84 26.23
C LEU A 64 11.67 5.59 27.18
N ASP A 65 11.54 5.93 28.47
CA ASP A 65 12.56 5.66 29.49
C ASP A 65 12.88 4.16 29.55
N TYR A 66 11.85 3.31 29.53
CA TYR A 66 11.98 1.85 29.57
C TYR A 66 12.48 1.26 28.26
N SER A 67 12.06 1.82 27.12
CA SER A 67 12.60 1.45 25.81
C SER A 67 14.10 1.76 25.74
N PHE A 68 14.52 2.95 26.17
CA PHE A 68 15.92 3.35 26.20
C PHE A 68 16.76 2.48 27.14
N TYR A 69 16.22 2.18 28.32
CA TYR A 69 16.91 1.36 29.30
C TYR A 69 17.06 -0.10 28.84
N SER A 70 15.99 -0.71 28.35
CA SER A 70 16.00 -2.12 27.92
C SER A 70 16.85 -2.35 26.68
N LEU A 71 16.91 -1.40 25.73
CA LEU A 71 17.75 -1.49 24.53
C LEU A 71 19.24 -1.26 24.80
N THR A 72 19.62 -0.91 26.04
CA THR A 72 21.03 -0.75 26.43
C THR A 72 21.63 -2.12 26.79
N PRO A 73 22.87 -2.44 26.37
CA PRO A 73 23.55 -3.68 26.75
C PRO A 73 23.63 -3.89 28.27
N SER A 74 23.43 -5.13 28.74
CA SER A 74 23.46 -5.49 30.16
C SER A 74 24.83 -5.41 30.81
N LYS A 75 25.90 -5.44 30.00
CA LYS A 75 27.30 -5.32 30.46
C LYS A 75 27.72 -3.91 30.83
N ILE A 76 27.02 -2.89 30.33
CA ILE A 76 27.21 -1.51 30.77
C ILE A 76 26.73 -1.43 32.22
N ASP A 77 27.45 -0.79 33.13
CA ASP A 77 27.02 -0.68 34.53
C ASP A 77 25.83 0.28 34.70
N GLU A 78 25.15 0.18 35.84
CA GLU A 78 23.91 0.93 36.12
C GLU A 78 24.06 2.44 36.02
N LYS A 79 25.20 2.98 36.46
CA LYS A 79 25.45 4.42 36.47
C LYS A 79 25.62 4.93 35.04
N LEU A 80 26.36 4.21 34.21
CA LEU A 80 26.57 4.57 32.81
C LEU A 80 25.31 4.36 31.96
N ALA A 81 24.54 3.30 32.22
CA ALA A 81 23.25 3.07 31.56
C ALA A 81 22.24 4.18 31.87
N THR A 82 22.10 4.59 33.14
CA THR A 82 21.23 5.71 33.53
C THR A 82 21.66 7.01 32.85
N LYS A 83 22.97 7.25 32.75
CA LYS A 83 23.53 8.41 32.05
C LYS A 83 23.20 8.40 30.55
N LEU A 84 23.27 7.24 29.90
CA LEU A 84 22.85 7.05 28.50
C LEU A 84 21.35 7.30 28.30
N VAL A 85 20.49 6.79 29.19
CA VAL A 85 19.04 7.04 29.13
C VAL A 85 18.74 8.54 29.21
N GLU A 86 19.40 9.27 30.12
CA GLU A 86 19.25 10.72 30.21
C GLU A 86 19.78 11.46 28.96
N PHE A 87 20.83 10.96 28.32
CA PHE A 87 21.30 11.47 27.03
C PHE A 87 20.25 11.27 25.92
N TYR A 88 19.69 10.06 25.78
CA TYR A 88 18.66 9.77 24.78
C TYR A 88 17.41 10.63 24.98
N LYS A 89 16.98 10.84 26.24
CA LYS A 89 15.89 11.75 26.58
C LYS A 89 16.18 13.19 26.14
N LYS A 90 17.38 13.69 26.39
CA LYS A 90 17.79 15.02 25.93
C LYS A 90 17.80 15.12 24.41
N LYS A 91 18.24 14.06 23.72
CA LYS A 91 18.29 14.01 22.25
C LYS A 91 16.88 14.04 21.65
N LEU A 92 15.96 13.22 22.15
CA LEU A 92 14.57 13.22 21.69
C LEU A 92 13.82 14.52 22.03
N LYS A 93 14.14 15.17 23.16
CA LYS A 93 13.58 16.50 23.48
C LYS A 93 13.99 17.60 22.49
N LYS A 94 15.14 17.46 21.82
CA LYS A 94 15.58 18.40 20.78
C LYS A 94 14.85 18.18 19.45
N ASP A 95 14.48 16.94 19.15
CA ASP A 95 13.72 16.58 17.96
C ASP A 95 12.70 15.47 18.27
N THR A 96 11.46 15.87 18.55
CA THR A 96 10.38 14.93 18.84
C THR A 96 9.88 14.19 17.60
N THR A 97 10.24 14.63 16.39
CA THR A 97 9.83 13.96 15.15
C THR A 97 10.55 12.63 14.93
N ALA A 98 11.62 12.37 15.68
CA ALA A 98 12.38 11.12 15.63
C ALA A 98 11.81 10.01 16.53
N HIS A 99 10.65 10.22 17.18
CA HIS A 99 10.08 9.26 18.14
C HIS A 99 9.68 7.89 17.54
N ASP A 100 9.35 7.84 16.26
CA ASP A 100 9.09 6.61 15.49
C ASP A 100 10.39 5.99 14.92
N LYS A 101 11.52 6.69 15.08
CA LYS A 101 12.86 6.35 14.56
C LYS A 101 13.89 6.21 15.67
N ILE A 102 13.46 6.00 16.92
CA ILE A 102 14.36 6.00 18.07
C ILE A 102 15.51 5.01 17.95
N GLU A 103 15.30 3.85 17.32
CA GLU A 103 16.34 2.82 17.18
C GLU A 103 17.44 3.19 16.18
N PHE A 104 17.16 4.06 15.21
CA PHE A 104 18.11 4.47 14.17
C PHE A 104 18.72 5.84 14.45
N GLU A 105 17.95 6.78 15.01
CA GLU A 105 18.39 8.17 15.19
C GLU A 105 18.80 8.48 16.64
N ILE A 106 18.18 7.84 17.63
CA ILE A 106 18.34 8.22 19.05
C ILE A 106 19.23 7.24 19.83
N VAL A 107 18.87 5.96 19.84
CA VAL A 107 19.44 4.92 20.70
C VAL A 107 20.62 4.24 20.01
N TYR A 108 21.64 3.88 20.80
CA TYR A 108 22.67 2.93 20.39
C TYR A 108 22.32 1.55 20.94
N SER A 109 21.68 0.71 20.12
CA SER A 109 21.28 -0.65 20.51
C SER A 109 22.24 -1.74 20.01
N ASN A 110 23.00 -1.46 18.96
CA ASN A 110 23.95 -2.40 18.36
C ASN A 110 25.16 -1.66 17.78
N PHE A 111 26.18 -2.44 17.40
CA PHE A 111 27.35 -1.97 16.69
C PHE A 111 27.17 -2.19 15.18
N ASP A 112 27.54 -1.20 14.40
CA ASP A 112 27.50 -1.16 12.93
C ASP A 112 28.64 -0.29 12.39
N PHE A 113 28.74 -0.12 11.07
CA PHE A 113 29.83 0.64 10.44
C PHE A 113 29.84 2.14 10.80
N ASN A 114 28.72 2.68 11.26
CA ASN A 114 28.59 4.09 11.62
C ASN A 114 28.70 4.33 13.14
N THR A 115 28.70 3.28 13.95
CA THR A 115 28.58 3.37 15.41
C THR A 115 29.71 4.18 16.05
N GLU A 116 30.95 3.99 15.61
CA GLU A 116 32.08 4.79 16.11
C GLU A 116 31.90 6.28 15.84
N ASN A 117 31.43 6.63 14.64
CA ASN A 117 31.19 8.03 14.27
C ASN A 117 29.99 8.60 15.04
N ARG A 118 28.87 7.87 15.10
CA ARG A 118 27.64 8.31 15.78
C ARG A 118 27.87 8.56 17.27
N THR A 119 28.66 7.72 17.94
CA THR A 119 28.94 7.87 19.38
C THR A 119 29.91 9.00 19.72
N LYS A 120 30.51 9.70 18.75
CA LYS A 120 31.39 10.86 19.03
C LYS A 120 30.65 11.97 19.77
N GLU A 121 29.36 12.15 19.48
CA GLU A 121 28.51 13.16 20.13
C GLU A 121 28.38 12.95 21.65
N LEU A 122 28.67 11.74 22.17
CA LEU A 122 28.69 11.48 23.61
C LEU A 122 29.75 12.33 24.32
N LEU A 123 30.91 12.56 23.70
CA LEU A 123 31.99 13.35 24.30
C LEU A 123 31.54 14.80 24.55
N ASP A 124 30.79 15.36 23.60
CA ASP A 124 30.24 16.72 23.70
C ASP A 124 29.07 16.81 24.70
N ASN A 125 28.53 15.68 25.15
CA ASN A 125 27.42 15.58 26.10
C ASN A 125 27.86 15.06 27.48
N GLY A 126 29.14 15.23 27.82
CA GLY A 126 29.67 15.00 29.16
C GLY A 126 30.03 13.55 29.47
N PHE A 127 30.22 12.70 28.45
CA PHE A 127 30.79 11.37 28.59
C PHE A 127 32.32 11.42 28.48
N SER A 128 33.01 10.64 29.31
CA SER A 128 34.46 10.48 29.21
C SER A 128 34.84 9.58 28.03
N LYS A 129 36.12 9.61 27.64
CA LYS A 129 36.63 8.72 26.59
C LYS A 129 36.53 7.25 27.01
N GLU A 130 36.74 6.97 28.28
CA GLU A 130 36.64 5.65 28.89
C GLU A 130 35.19 5.15 28.89
N GLU A 131 34.23 5.99 29.28
CA GLU A 131 32.81 5.67 29.23
C GLU A 131 32.36 5.37 27.78
N ARG A 132 32.77 6.20 26.81
CA ARG A 132 32.49 5.95 25.38
C ARG A 132 33.10 4.63 24.92
N GLN A 133 34.33 4.32 25.32
CA GLN A 133 35.00 3.08 24.96
C GLN A 133 34.27 1.86 25.52
N GLN A 134 33.84 1.90 26.78
CA GLN A 134 33.06 0.84 27.42
C GLN A 134 31.73 0.60 26.69
N ILE A 135 31.05 1.67 26.24
CA ILE A 135 29.82 1.58 25.43
C ILE A 135 30.11 0.88 24.10
N LEU A 136 31.15 1.31 23.38
CA LEU A 136 31.52 0.73 22.09
C LEU A 136 31.87 -0.75 22.21
N GLU A 137 32.66 -1.13 23.21
CA GLU A 137 33.04 -2.52 23.46
C GLU A 137 31.81 -3.37 23.81
N SER A 138 30.91 -2.86 24.67
CA SER A 138 29.69 -3.58 25.04
C SER A 138 28.74 -3.78 23.85
N LEU A 139 28.57 -2.76 23.01
CA LEU A 139 27.75 -2.85 21.78
C LEU A 139 28.37 -3.83 20.78
N LYS A 140 29.69 -3.78 20.60
CA LYS A 140 30.42 -4.66 19.68
C LYS A 140 30.35 -6.10 20.14
N GLU A 141 30.59 -6.36 21.42
CA GLU A 141 30.47 -7.70 21.99
C GLU A 141 29.04 -8.24 21.83
N LEU A 142 28.02 -7.47 22.25
CA LEU A 142 26.62 -7.86 22.10
C LEU A 142 26.31 -8.24 20.65
N THR A 143 26.73 -7.40 19.70
CA THR A 143 26.43 -7.60 18.28
C THR A 143 27.13 -8.84 17.72
N VAL A 144 28.43 -9.01 18.00
CA VAL A 144 29.20 -10.17 17.54
C VAL A 144 28.67 -11.48 18.13
N THR A 145 28.33 -11.49 19.43
CA THR A 145 27.73 -12.65 20.09
C THR A 145 26.41 -13.05 19.43
N ASN A 146 25.52 -12.09 19.14
CA ASN A 146 24.25 -12.38 18.49
C ASN A 146 24.42 -12.88 17.05
N ILE A 147 25.38 -12.36 16.28
CA ILE A 147 25.66 -12.82 14.92
C ILE A 147 26.21 -14.25 14.94
N LYS A 148 27.21 -14.54 15.78
CA LYS A 148 27.84 -15.87 15.87
C LYS A 148 26.86 -16.94 16.36
N ASN A 149 26.00 -16.60 17.31
CA ASN A 149 25.03 -17.53 17.89
C ASN A 149 23.70 -17.58 17.12
N HIS A 150 23.53 -16.78 16.05
CA HIS A 150 22.28 -16.65 15.32
C HIS A 150 21.69 -18.01 14.92
N LYS A 151 22.52 -18.90 14.36
CA LYS A 151 22.07 -20.23 13.92
C LYS A 151 21.47 -21.05 15.08
N GLN A 152 22.17 -21.12 16.21
CA GLN A 152 21.72 -21.87 17.37
C GLN A 152 20.45 -21.27 17.98
N ILE A 153 20.38 -19.94 18.07
CA ILE A 153 19.19 -19.24 18.57
C ILE A 153 17.99 -19.51 17.65
N SER A 154 18.16 -19.39 16.33
CA SER A 154 17.11 -19.67 15.36
C SER A 154 16.67 -21.13 15.37
N GLU A 155 17.57 -22.10 15.58
CA GLU A 155 17.19 -23.51 15.73
C GLU A 155 16.31 -23.73 16.97
N SER A 156 16.70 -23.18 18.13
CA SER A 156 15.91 -23.23 19.37
C SER A 156 14.55 -22.54 19.21
N ASP A 157 14.53 -21.34 18.63
CA ASP A 157 13.30 -20.58 18.43
C ASP A 157 12.31 -21.32 17.51
N ASN A 158 12.81 -22.06 16.52
CA ASN A 158 11.97 -22.90 15.66
C ASN A 158 11.37 -24.11 16.39
N GLU A 159 12.04 -24.64 17.42
CA GLU A 159 11.48 -25.71 18.25
C GLU A 159 10.33 -25.19 19.12
N ASP A 160 10.49 -24.01 19.73
CA ASP A 160 9.43 -23.35 20.49
C ASP A 160 8.20 -23.06 19.62
N ILE A 161 8.38 -22.55 18.40
CA ILE A 161 7.25 -22.32 17.48
C ILE A 161 6.53 -23.62 17.10
N LYS A 162 7.22 -24.77 17.04
CA LYS A 162 6.56 -26.07 16.83
C LYS A 162 5.68 -26.47 18.02
N HIS A 163 6.05 -26.09 19.24
CA HIS A 163 5.16 -26.28 20.40
C HIS A 163 3.88 -25.48 20.22
N LEU A 164 4.00 -24.20 19.87
CA LEU A 164 2.85 -23.34 19.58
C LEU A 164 1.98 -23.89 18.43
N GLU A 165 2.60 -24.45 17.38
CA GLU A 165 1.87 -25.12 16.29
C GLU A 165 1.11 -26.36 16.76
N LYS A 166 1.71 -27.15 17.65
CA LYS A 166 1.09 -28.35 18.20
C LYS A 166 -0.16 -28.02 19.03
N THR A 167 -0.09 -27.00 19.90
CA THR A 167 -1.23 -26.52 20.68
C THR A 167 -2.36 -26.07 19.77
N ARG A 168 -2.07 -25.25 18.75
CA ARG A 168 -3.08 -24.83 17.76
C ARG A 168 -3.75 -26.01 17.07
N LYS A 169 -2.98 -27.00 16.61
CA LYS A 169 -3.55 -28.19 15.94
C LYS A 169 -4.47 -28.96 16.88
N HIS A 170 -4.07 -29.14 18.14
CA HIS A 170 -4.89 -29.83 19.13
C HIS A 170 -6.24 -29.15 19.32
N ILE A 171 -6.25 -27.82 19.54
CA ILE A 171 -7.49 -27.04 19.69
C ILE A 171 -8.35 -27.12 18.43
N VAL A 172 -7.75 -26.96 17.25
CA VAL A 172 -8.49 -26.97 15.98
C VAL A 172 -9.15 -28.32 15.71
N GLU A 173 -8.47 -29.42 16.04
CA GLU A 173 -8.97 -30.78 15.78
C GLU A 173 -10.00 -31.26 16.80
N ASN A 174 -9.95 -30.78 18.05
CA ASN A 174 -10.76 -31.34 19.14
C ASN A 174 -11.83 -30.39 19.68
N ASP A 175 -11.62 -29.07 19.63
CA ASP A 175 -12.37 -28.12 20.44
C ASP A 175 -13.15 -27.07 19.62
N MET A 176 -12.91 -26.96 18.31
CA MET A 176 -13.60 -26.00 17.42
C MET A 176 -15.11 -26.26 17.24
N GLU A 177 -15.61 -27.42 17.67
CA GLU A 177 -17.04 -27.78 17.70
C GLU A 177 -17.60 -27.91 19.12
N SER A 178 -16.83 -27.51 20.14
CA SER A 178 -17.24 -27.61 21.55
C SER A 178 -18.39 -26.64 21.86
N GLU A 179 -19.38 -27.13 22.61
CA GLU A 179 -20.45 -26.31 23.21
C GLU A 179 -20.15 -25.97 24.69
N ASP A 180 -19.02 -26.44 25.24
CA ASP A 180 -18.61 -26.15 26.61
C ASP A 180 -17.84 -24.82 26.69
N VAL A 181 -18.50 -23.81 27.27
CA VAL A 181 -17.93 -22.47 27.44
C VAL A 181 -16.66 -22.46 28.29
N ASN A 182 -16.54 -23.35 29.28
CA ASN A 182 -15.35 -23.39 30.14
C ASN A 182 -14.16 -23.97 29.39
N LYS A 183 -14.40 -24.98 28.55
CA LYS A 183 -13.36 -25.52 27.67
C LYS A 183 -12.87 -24.48 26.67
N ILE A 184 -13.76 -23.71 26.04
CA ILE A 184 -13.35 -22.61 25.14
C ILE A 184 -12.53 -21.55 25.88
N VAL A 185 -12.93 -21.18 27.11
CA VAL A 185 -12.16 -20.25 27.95
C VAL A 185 -10.80 -20.83 28.34
N GLU A 186 -10.71 -22.14 28.62
CA GLU A 186 -9.47 -22.86 28.84
C GLU A 186 -8.53 -22.74 27.64
N ASP A 187 -9.03 -23.03 26.44
CA ASP A 187 -8.25 -22.97 25.19
C ASP A 187 -7.76 -21.56 24.88
N ILE A 188 -8.60 -20.54 25.15
CA ILE A 188 -8.20 -19.13 25.03
C ILE A 188 -7.03 -18.84 25.99
N LEU A 189 -7.14 -19.24 27.25
CA LEU A 189 -6.12 -18.97 28.27
C LEU A 189 -4.82 -19.74 27.98
N GLU A 190 -4.92 -21.02 27.60
CA GLU A 190 -3.78 -21.85 27.21
C GLU A 190 -3.05 -21.22 26.03
N LEU A 191 -3.76 -20.85 24.96
CA LEU A 191 -3.15 -20.28 23.77
C LEU A 191 -2.54 -18.89 24.03
N LEU A 192 -3.16 -18.07 24.89
CA LEU A 192 -2.59 -16.78 25.30
C LEU A 192 -1.28 -16.94 26.08
N GLU A 193 -1.17 -17.93 26.96
CA GLU A 193 0.08 -18.22 27.68
C GLU A 193 1.14 -18.86 26.77
N ASP A 194 0.74 -19.77 25.88
CA ASP A 194 1.66 -20.36 24.90
C ASP A 194 2.23 -19.30 23.96
N ILE A 195 1.44 -18.30 23.55
CA ILE A 195 1.95 -17.15 22.81
C ILE A 195 3.01 -16.40 23.64
N ARG A 196 2.80 -16.20 24.95
CA ARG A 196 3.75 -15.48 25.82
C ARG A 196 5.06 -16.24 26.02
N ILE A 197 5.05 -17.56 25.98
CA ILE A 197 6.21 -18.42 26.26
C ILE A 197 6.95 -18.80 24.96
N TYR A 198 6.20 -19.25 23.94
CA TYR A 198 6.72 -19.87 22.73
C TYR A 198 6.54 -19.02 21.45
N GLY A 199 5.81 -17.91 21.52
CA GLY A 199 5.59 -16.99 20.40
C GLY A 199 6.36 -15.67 20.51
N THR A 200 5.97 -14.83 21.47
CA THR A 200 6.44 -13.44 21.59
C THR A 200 7.94 -13.33 21.87
N PRO A 201 8.56 -14.08 22.81
CA PRO A 201 9.99 -13.97 23.05
C PRO A 201 10.82 -14.31 21.82
N GLN A 202 10.41 -15.36 21.08
CA GLN A 202 11.04 -15.84 19.86
C GLN A 202 10.88 -14.79 18.75
N PHE A 203 9.67 -14.28 18.53
CA PHE A 203 9.44 -13.18 17.58
C PHE A 203 10.28 -11.95 17.93
N THR A 204 10.40 -11.61 19.21
CA THR A 204 11.21 -10.47 19.66
C THR A 204 12.69 -10.65 19.32
N ARG A 205 13.26 -11.83 19.56
CA ARG A 205 14.65 -12.16 19.19
C ARG A 205 14.89 -12.03 17.69
N GLN A 206 14.02 -12.65 16.90
CA GLN A 206 14.14 -12.64 15.44
C GLN A 206 13.93 -11.22 14.86
N ALA A 207 12.99 -10.45 15.42
CA ALA A 207 12.81 -9.04 15.06
C ALA A 207 14.05 -8.21 15.37
N ARG A 208 14.65 -8.39 16.55
CA ARG A 208 15.86 -7.68 16.97
C ARG A 208 17.07 -8.02 16.09
N MET A 209 17.23 -9.28 15.69
CA MET A 209 18.26 -9.72 14.74
C MET A 209 18.06 -9.07 13.36
N ALA A 210 16.83 -9.03 12.86
CA ALA A 210 16.52 -8.36 11.59
C ALA A 210 16.81 -6.85 11.64
N PHE A 211 16.55 -6.18 12.77
CA PHE A 211 16.94 -4.78 12.94
C PHE A 211 18.47 -4.59 12.90
N ILE A 212 19.23 -5.48 13.55
CA ILE A 212 20.71 -5.45 13.48
C ILE A 212 21.16 -5.64 12.01
N ALA A 213 20.59 -6.60 11.29
CA ALA A 213 20.87 -6.82 9.88
C ALA A 213 20.56 -5.58 9.01
N ARG A 214 19.42 -4.93 9.25
CA ARG A 214 19.05 -3.68 8.55
C ARG A 214 19.99 -2.52 8.86
N ALA A 215 20.43 -2.37 10.10
CA ALA A 215 21.43 -1.36 10.48
C ALA A 215 22.76 -1.58 9.75
N PHE A 216 23.20 -2.84 9.60
CA PHE A 216 24.36 -3.17 8.78
C PHE A 216 24.15 -2.85 7.30
N CYS A 217 23.02 -3.24 6.70
CA CYS A 217 22.73 -2.92 5.30
C CYS A 217 22.76 -1.41 5.04
N SER A 218 22.17 -0.59 5.93
CA SER A 218 22.21 0.87 5.80
C SER A 218 23.62 1.42 5.95
N SER A 219 24.33 1.02 7.01
CA SER A 219 25.66 1.56 7.31
C SER A 219 26.74 1.13 6.30
N LEU A 220 26.57 -0.02 5.63
CA LEU A 220 27.40 -0.42 4.49
C LEU A 220 27.27 0.54 3.30
N VAL A 221 26.07 1.08 3.07
CA VAL A 221 25.85 2.10 2.02
C VAL A 221 26.44 3.44 2.45
N ASP A 222 26.13 3.87 3.67
CA ASP A 222 26.59 5.16 4.20
C ASP A 222 28.13 5.26 4.26
N SER A 223 28.79 4.12 4.52
CA SER A 223 30.26 4.03 4.55
C SER A 223 30.90 3.90 3.18
N GLY A 224 30.10 3.84 2.10
CA GLY A 224 30.58 3.72 0.72
C GLY A 224 31.05 2.32 0.33
N TRP A 225 30.85 1.30 1.18
CA TRP A 225 31.21 -0.08 0.86
C TRP A 225 30.28 -0.68 -0.19
N PHE A 226 29.00 -0.34 -0.21
CA PHE A 226 28.07 -0.81 -1.24
C PHE A 226 27.19 0.34 -1.74
N THR A 227 26.75 0.26 -2.98
CA THR A 227 25.76 1.18 -3.52
C THR A 227 24.36 0.81 -3.03
N LYS A 228 23.45 1.80 -2.99
CA LYS A 228 22.04 1.55 -2.66
C LYS A 228 21.42 0.47 -3.56
N ASN A 229 21.76 0.48 -4.86
CA ASN A 229 21.28 -0.52 -5.81
C ASN A 229 21.77 -1.95 -5.51
N GLU A 230 23.03 -2.13 -5.09
CA GLU A 230 23.55 -3.45 -4.69
C GLU A 230 22.79 -4.01 -3.47
N ILE A 231 22.55 -3.19 -2.45
CA ILE A 231 21.78 -3.60 -1.27
C ILE A 231 20.31 -3.87 -1.64
N ASP A 232 19.69 -3.05 -2.49
CA ASP A 232 18.32 -3.26 -2.93
C ASP A 232 18.18 -4.58 -3.73
N GLN A 233 19.17 -4.93 -4.56
CA GLN A 233 19.21 -6.23 -5.24
C GLN A 233 19.36 -7.40 -4.27
N PHE A 234 20.25 -7.28 -3.27
CA PHE A 234 20.37 -8.27 -2.20
C PHE A 234 19.04 -8.47 -1.47
N MET A 235 18.38 -7.39 -1.05
CA MET A 235 17.10 -7.44 -0.37
C MET A 235 16.01 -8.16 -1.19
N LYS A 236 15.95 -7.92 -2.51
CA LYS A 236 15.01 -8.62 -3.43
C LYS A 236 15.27 -10.12 -3.54
N SER A 237 16.51 -10.55 -3.34
CA SER A 237 16.84 -11.97 -3.43
C SER A 237 16.22 -12.80 -2.28
N ILE A 238 16.02 -12.17 -1.12
CA ILE A 238 15.56 -12.81 0.11
C ILE A 238 14.14 -13.39 -0.09
N ALA A 239 13.93 -14.64 0.31
CA ALA A 239 12.66 -15.34 0.09
C ALA A 239 11.81 -15.34 1.36
N THR A 240 10.83 -14.44 1.41
CA THR A 240 10.02 -14.20 2.61
C THR A 240 8.64 -14.85 2.55
N VAL A 241 7.85 -14.81 3.64
CA VAL A 241 6.51 -15.42 3.73
C VAL A 241 5.57 -14.86 2.66
N SER A 242 5.19 -13.61 2.78
CA SER A 242 5.35 -12.59 1.75
C SER A 242 5.58 -13.02 0.29
N SER A 243 6.83 -13.27 -0.12
CA SER A 243 7.13 -13.71 -1.49
C SER A 243 6.39 -15.01 -1.87
N LYS A 244 6.23 -15.93 -0.91
CA LYS A 244 5.46 -17.19 -1.10
C LYS A 244 3.96 -16.94 -1.19
N PHE A 245 3.43 -15.99 -0.41
CA PHE A 245 2.03 -15.58 -0.46
C PHE A 245 1.66 -15.11 -1.87
N GLU A 246 2.46 -14.21 -2.46
CA GLU A 246 2.22 -13.71 -3.81
C GLU A 246 2.17 -14.86 -4.84
N GLN A 247 3.16 -15.75 -4.81
CA GLN A 247 3.21 -16.90 -5.71
C GLN A 247 2.00 -17.84 -5.53
N ASP A 248 1.59 -18.08 -4.30
CA ASP A 248 0.43 -18.92 -3.99
C ASP A 248 -0.89 -18.21 -4.33
N TYR A 249 -0.98 -16.89 -4.17
CA TYR A 249 -2.14 -16.08 -4.56
C TYR A 249 -2.30 -16.02 -6.08
N GLN A 250 -1.20 -15.91 -6.83
CA GLN A 250 -1.22 -16.02 -8.29
C GLN A 250 -1.72 -17.40 -8.72
N LYS A 251 -1.18 -18.48 -8.14
CA LYS A 251 -1.67 -19.85 -8.40
C LYS A 251 -3.15 -19.99 -8.09
N PHE A 252 -3.61 -19.43 -6.97
CA PHE A 252 -5.02 -19.40 -6.60
C PHE A 252 -5.86 -18.64 -7.63
N SER A 253 -5.40 -17.46 -8.08
CA SER A 253 -6.10 -16.62 -9.06
C SER A 253 -6.24 -17.27 -10.44
N VAL A 254 -5.27 -18.09 -10.86
CA VAL A 254 -5.33 -18.85 -12.13
C VAL A 254 -5.92 -20.26 -11.98
N GLY A 255 -6.51 -20.60 -10.82
CA GLY A 255 -7.14 -21.90 -10.57
C GLY A 255 -6.16 -23.07 -10.39
N LYS A 256 -4.86 -22.81 -10.21
CA LYS A 256 -3.81 -23.82 -9.93
C LYS A 256 -3.66 -24.15 -8.44
N MET A 257 -4.33 -23.43 -7.56
CA MET A 257 -4.42 -23.70 -6.12
C MET A 257 -5.88 -23.57 -5.70
N SER A 258 -6.37 -24.51 -4.90
CA SER A 258 -7.74 -24.47 -4.38
C SER A 258 -7.89 -23.45 -3.25
N ARG A 259 -9.13 -23.04 -2.98
CA ARG A 259 -9.47 -22.17 -1.84
C ARG A 259 -9.05 -22.78 -0.50
N ASN A 260 -9.22 -24.09 -0.34
CA ASN A 260 -8.85 -24.78 0.90
C ASN A 260 -7.34 -24.80 1.11
N GLU A 261 -6.55 -25.08 0.07
CA GLU A 261 -5.08 -25.03 0.16
C GLU A 261 -4.58 -23.63 0.51
N PHE A 262 -5.17 -22.59 -0.10
CA PHE A 262 -4.83 -21.21 0.20
C PHE A 262 -5.20 -20.84 1.65
N ASN A 263 -6.42 -21.17 2.08
CA ASN A 263 -6.90 -20.89 3.43
C ASN A 263 -6.11 -21.65 4.51
N ASN A 264 -5.67 -22.89 4.24
CA ASN A 264 -4.84 -23.65 5.17
C ASN A 264 -3.51 -22.93 5.47
N LYS A 265 -2.97 -22.18 4.50
CA LYS A 265 -1.75 -21.40 4.70
C LYS A 265 -2.03 -20.02 5.26
N TYR A 266 -2.94 -19.27 4.65
CA TYR A 266 -3.09 -17.82 4.82
C TYR A 266 -4.46 -17.40 5.36
N GLY A 267 -5.38 -18.34 5.59
CA GLY A 267 -6.77 -18.06 5.95
C GLY A 267 -6.97 -17.32 7.27
N HIS A 268 -5.96 -17.35 8.15
CA HIS A 268 -5.93 -16.67 9.45
C HIS A 268 -5.64 -15.16 9.36
N LEU A 269 -5.02 -14.71 8.26
CA LEU A 269 -4.69 -13.29 8.08
C LEU A 269 -5.99 -12.47 8.02
N ARG A 270 -5.98 -11.27 8.60
CA ARG A 270 -7.15 -10.38 8.68
C ARG A 270 -6.70 -8.92 8.71
N SER A 271 -7.46 -8.02 8.09
CA SER A 271 -7.15 -6.58 8.03
C SER A 271 -7.31 -5.94 9.41
N GLY A 272 -6.24 -5.94 10.21
CA GLY A 272 -6.28 -5.56 11.63
C GLY A 272 -6.04 -6.79 12.49
N THR A 273 -4.76 -7.15 12.68
CA THR A 273 -4.30 -8.39 13.33
C THR A 273 -4.98 -8.68 14.67
N TYR A 274 -5.28 -7.65 15.46
CA TYR A 274 -5.90 -7.75 16.79
C TYR A 274 -7.41 -7.47 16.79
N ASP A 275 -7.95 -6.91 15.70
CA ASP A 275 -9.32 -6.45 15.64
C ASP A 275 -10.27 -7.64 15.44
N ILE A 276 -10.99 -7.99 16.50
CA ILE A 276 -11.97 -9.09 16.42
C ILE A 276 -13.05 -8.80 15.38
N ARG A 277 -13.33 -7.55 15.01
CA ARG A 277 -14.47 -7.14 14.16
C ARG A 277 -14.22 -7.35 12.66
N THR A 278 -12.97 -7.58 12.26
CA THR A 278 -12.58 -7.73 10.85
C THR A 278 -12.47 -9.19 10.45
N ASP A 279 -13.07 -9.55 9.32
CA ASP A 279 -13.05 -10.92 8.81
C ASP A 279 -11.63 -11.38 8.50
N SER A 280 -11.35 -12.65 8.78
CA SER A 280 -10.13 -13.30 8.29
C SER A 280 -10.27 -13.75 6.85
N TYR A 281 -9.14 -14.03 6.20
CA TYR A 281 -9.08 -14.37 4.79
C TYR A 281 -9.96 -15.57 4.45
N ASN A 282 -10.13 -16.54 5.34
CA ASN A 282 -11.05 -17.67 5.15
C ASN A 282 -12.54 -17.26 5.04
N GLN A 283 -12.93 -16.14 5.67
CA GLN A 283 -14.28 -15.56 5.68
C GLN A 283 -14.49 -14.53 4.57
N MET A 284 -13.40 -13.90 4.09
CA MET A 284 -13.45 -12.93 3.00
C MET A 284 -13.74 -13.58 1.63
N VAL A 285 -14.35 -12.81 0.71
CA VAL A 285 -14.51 -13.19 -0.69
C VAL A 285 -13.46 -12.46 -1.52
N PHE A 286 -12.41 -13.18 -1.95
CA PHE A 286 -11.42 -12.59 -2.86
C PHE A 286 -11.96 -12.56 -4.29
N ARG A 287 -11.98 -11.38 -4.93
CA ARG A 287 -12.02 -11.32 -6.39
C ARG A 287 -10.64 -11.74 -6.93
N PRO A 288 -10.54 -12.79 -7.78
CA PRO A 288 -9.29 -13.15 -8.43
C PRO A 288 -8.69 -11.94 -9.16
N ALA A 289 -7.36 -11.79 -9.14
CA ALA A 289 -6.73 -10.77 -9.97
C ALA A 289 -6.98 -11.13 -11.45
N VAL A 290 -7.59 -10.20 -12.20
CA VAL A 290 -7.81 -10.38 -13.64
C VAL A 290 -6.50 -10.05 -14.34
N GLY A 291 -5.81 -11.08 -14.82
CA GLY A 291 -4.82 -10.97 -15.90
C GLY A 291 -3.69 -9.96 -15.73
N HIS A 292 -2.73 -10.23 -14.86
CA HIS A 292 -1.35 -9.80 -15.12
C HIS A 292 -0.39 -10.96 -14.85
N ASN A 293 0.02 -11.63 -15.92
CA ASN A 293 1.27 -12.37 -15.94
C ASN A 293 2.42 -11.34 -15.93
N LYS A 294 2.71 -10.73 -14.78
CA LYS A 294 4.09 -10.32 -14.57
C LYS A 294 4.87 -11.63 -14.49
N VAL A 295 5.54 -11.97 -15.59
CA VAL A 295 6.57 -13.01 -15.59
C VAL A 295 7.51 -12.62 -14.46
N GLN A 296 7.40 -13.28 -13.31
CA GLN A 296 8.41 -13.16 -12.28
C GLN A 296 9.70 -13.58 -12.98
N LYS A 297 10.64 -12.63 -13.15
CA LYS A 297 12.01 -13.00 -13.48
C LYS A 297 12.38 -14.10 -12.52
N VAL A 298 12.77 -15.26 -13.06
CA VAL A 298 13.32 -16.36 -12.29
C VAL A 298 14.34 -15.72 -11.36
N LYS A 299 14.14 -15.83 -10.04
CA LYS A 299 15.09 -15.30 -9.06
C LYS A 299 16.43 -15.94 -9.42
N GLU A 300 17.36 -15.16 -9.96
CA GLU A 300 18.74 -15.59 -10.11
C GLU A 300 19.21 -16.04 -8.72
N GLU A 301 19.95 -17.14 -8.65
CA GLU A 301 20.60 -17.58 -7.43
C GLU A 301 21.62 -16.49 -7.04
N PHE A 302 21.17 -15.53 -6.24
CA PHE A 302 22.00 -14.46 -5.73
C PHE A 302 22.87 -15.03 -4.60
N GLU A 303 24.18 -15.08 -4.81
CA GLU A 303 25.16 -15.61 -3.85
C GLU A 303 25.37 -14.72 -2.61
N GLY A 304 24.60 -13.63 -2.47
CA GLY A 304 24.71 -12.66 -1.39
C GLY A 304 25.57 -11.45 -1.78
N LEU A 305 25.96 -10.64 -0.80
CA LEU A 305 26.89 -9.54 -1.04
C LEU A 305 28.28 -10.07 -1.40
N ASN A 306 29.01 -9.34 -2.26
CA ASN A 306 30.34 -9.73 -2.71
C ASN A 306 31.27 -10.02 -1.51
N SER A 307 31.78 -11.26 -1.44
CA SER A 307 32.50 -11.76 -0.26
C SER A 307 33.86 -11.08 -0.03
N GLU A 308 34.60 -10.72 -1.09
CA GLU A 308 35.90 -10.05 -0.96
C GLU A 308 35.73 -8.64 -0.41
N LYS A 309 34.82 -7.86 -1.01
CA LYS A 309 34.47 -6.51 -0.56
C LYS A 309 33.93 -6.51 0.88
N LEU A 310 33.12 -7.51 1.21
CA LEU A 310 32.59 -7.68 2.56
C LEU A 310 33.68 -8.04 3.57
N GLU A 311 34.67 -8.85 3.19
CA GLU A 311 35.81 -9.18 4.06
C GLU A 311 36.63 -7.93 4.42
N GLU A 312 36.93 -7.08 3.43
CA GLU A 312 37.60 -5.81 3.65
C GLU A 312 36.78 -4.87 4.56
N ALA A 313 35.47 -4.79 4.31
CA ALA A 313 34.56 -4.01 5.13
C ALA A 313 34.59 -4.49 6.59
N LEU A 314 34.37 -5.78 6.85
CA LEU A 314 34.36 -6.33 8.21
C LEU A 314 35.68 -6.13 8.95
N LYS A 315 36.83 -6.26 8.25
CA LYS A 315 38.16 -5.96 8.80
C LYS A 315 38.31 -4.49 9.18
N SER A 316 37.73 -3.56 8.41
CA SER A 316 37.85 -2.10 8.66
C SER A 316 37.31 -1.66 10.02
N ILE A 317 36.31 -2.37 10.56
CA ILE A 317 35.70 -2.10 11.88
C ILE A 317 36.11 -3.15 12.93
N GLY A 318 37.03 -4.06 12.57
CA GLY A 318 37.51 -5.16 13.39
C GLY A 318 36.40 -6.09 13.88
N LEU A 319 35.39 -6.38 13.05
CA LEU A 319 34.32 -7.33 13.38
C LEU A 319 34.82 -8.76 13.12
N ASP A 320 34.87 -9.59 14.16
CA ASP A 320 35.36 -10.98 14.07
C ASP A 320 34.24 -11.92 13.60
N VAL A 321 33.86 -11.83 12.33
CA VAL A 321 32.85 -12.68 11.67
C VAL A 321 33.30 -12.97 10.25
N THR A 322 33.09 -14.20 9.75
CA THR A 322 33.43 -14.53 8.36
C THR A 322 32.41 -13.90 7.38
N PRO A 323 32.81 -13.50 6.16
CA PRO A 323 31.87 -12.96 5.16
C PRO A 323 30.69 -13.91 4.88
N LYS A 324 30.94 -15.22 4.91
CA LYS A 324 29.93 -16.26 4.73
C LYS A 324 28.89 -16.25 5.84
N ASP A 325 29.33 -16.26 7.11
CA ASP A 325 28.43 -16.24 8.25
C ASP A 325 27.65 -14.92 8.35
N PHE A 326 28.29 -13.81 7.98
CA PHE A 326 27.65 -12.51 7.94
C PHE A 326 26.56 -12.41 6.86
N ASN A 327 26.85 -12.85 5.63
CA ASN A 327 25.84 -12.94 4.57
C ASN A 327 24.66 -13.84 4.96
N LEU A 328 24.96 -15.00 5.57
CA LEU A 328 23.93 -15.89 6.09
C LEU A 328 23.06 -15.18 7.14
N PHE A 329 23.69 -14.54 8.14
CA PHE A 329 23.00 -13.77 9.18
C PHE A 329 22.08 -12.68 8.61
N LEU A 330 22.56 -11.86 7.66
CA LEU A 330 21.75 -10.80 7.05
C LEU A 330 20.48 -11.38 6.42
N ARG A 331 20.62 -12.47 5.67
CA ARG A 331 19.51 -13.12 4.97
C ARG A 331 18.54 -13.78 5.95
N THR A 332 19.02 -14.68 6.79
CA THR A 332 18.15 -15.52 7.65
C THR A 332 17.49 -14.71 8.77
N SER A 333 18.10 -13.61 9.22
CA SER A 333 17.46 -12.71 10.19
C SER A 333 16.22 -12.02 9.60
N ILE A 334 16.32 -11.55 8.36
CA ILE A 334 15.22 -10.87 7.66
C ILE A 334 14.10 -11.86 7.35
N GLU A 335 14.43 -13.07 6.86
CA GLU A 335 13.46 -14.16 6.63
C GLU A 335 12.79 -14.59 7.94
N GLY A 336 13.58 -14.75 9.00
CA GLY A 336 13.14 -15.17 10.33
C GLY A 336 12.12 -14.22 10.93
N ARG A 337 12.37 -12.90 10.92
CA ARG A 337 11.40 -11.92 11.45
C ARG A 337 10.01 -12.09 10.84
N GLU A 338 9.93 -12.28 9.54
CA GLU A 338 8.62 -12.42 8.87
C GLU A 338 7.97 -13.77 9.14
N PHE A 339 8.75 -14.85 9.15
CA PHE A 339 8.25 -16.18 9.48
C PHE A 339 7.67 -16.25 10.90
N PHE A 340 8.41 -15.76 11.89
CA PHE A 340 7.97 -15.78 13.28
C PHE A 340 6.77 -14.85 13.53
N LYS A 341 6.74 -13.69 12.86
CA LYS A 341 5.55 -12.81 12.87
C LYS A 341 4.32 -13.56 12.33
N PHE A 342 4.47 -14.25 11.21
CA PHE A 342 3.38 -14.99 10.57
C PHE A 342 2.88 -16.15 11.42
N GLU A 343 3.77 -16.92 12.04
CA GLU A 343 3.39 -18.01 12.95
C GLU A 343 2.72 -17.49 14.23
N PHE A 344 3.19 -16.36 14.77
CA PHE A 344 2.53 -15.66 15.87
C PHE A 344 1.09 -15.26 15.51
N THR A 345 0.87 -14.70 14.31
CA THR A 345 -0.47 -14.25 13.88
C THR A 345 -1.48 -15.40 13.73
N LYS A 346 -1.03 -16.63 13.47
CA LYS A 346 -1.92 -17.81 13.44
C LYS A 346 -2.54 -18.08 14.80
N SER A 347 -1.74 -18.05 15.87
CA SER A 347 -2.24 -18.28 17.23
C SER A 347 -3.17 -17.17 17.67
N LEU A 348 -2.80 -15.92 17.43
CA LEU A 348 -3.66 -14.78 17.77
C LEU A 348 -5.00 -14.82 17.01
N SER A 349 -4.98 -15.16 15.72
CA SER A 349 -6.22 -15.35 14.95
C SER A 349 -7.11 -16.43 15.56
N LEU A 350 -6.53 -17.57 15.96
CA LEU A 350 -7.30 -18.65 16.60
C LEU A 350 -7.88 -18.21 17.95
N VAL A 351 -7.16 -17.42 18.76
CA VAL A 351 -7.73 -16.80 19.97
C VAL A 351 -8.96 -15.96 19.62
N LEU A 352 -8.90 -15.12 18.59
CA LEU A 352 -10.05 -14.30 18.18
C LEU A 352 -11.22 -15.15 17.66
N ASP A 353 -10.95 -16.29 17.03
CA ASP A 353 -11.99 -17.19 16.54
C ASP A 353 -12.67 -17.93 17.72
N LEU A 354 -11.90 -18.37 18.72
CA LEU A 354 -12.42 -18.93 19.97
C LEU A 354 -13.27 -17.92 20.75
N ILE A 355 -12.84 -16.65 20.82
CA ILE A 355 -13.64 -15.58 21.46
C ILE A 355 -14.96 -15.39 20.72
N GLN A 356 -14.96 -15.42 19.39
CA GLN A 356 -16.20 -15.34 18.60
C GLN A 356 -17.12 -16.54 18.84
N MET A 357 -16.56 -17.75 18.96
CA MET A 357 -17.34 -18.94 19.33
C MET A 357 -17.98 -18.79 20.72
N LEU A 358 -17.20 -18.34 21.71
CA LEU A 358 -17.71 -18.06 23.05
C LEU A 358 -18.86 -17.05 23.01
N GLY A 359 -18.71 -15.96 22.25
CA GLY A 359 -19.77 -14.97 22.07
C GLY A 359 -21.06 -15.54 21.49
N LYS A 360 -20.97 -16.45 20.50
CA LYS A 360 -22.14 -17.13 19.93
C LYS A 360 -22.88 -17.97 20.98
N LEU A 361 -22.16 -18.71 21.83
CA LEU A 361 -22.76 -19.53 22.89
C LEU A 361 -23.39 -18.69 24.01
N LEU A 362 -22.89 -17.48 24.23
CA LEU A 362 -23.37 -16.56 25.26
C LEU A 362 -24.38 -15.52 24.74
N ASP A 363 -24.73 -15.57 23.45
CA ASP A 363 -25.58 -14.58 22.78
C ASP A 363 -25.03 -13.14 22.88
N ILE A 364 -23.71 -12.99 22.68
CA ILE A 364 -23.01 -11.70 22.66
C ILE A 364 -22.47 -11.44 21.25
N ASP A 365 -22.91 -10.32 20.67
CA ASP A 365 -22.47 -9.90 19.35
C ASP A 365 -20.95 -9.67 19.27
N ARG A 366 -20.37 -9.98 18.11
CA ARG A 366 -18.95 -9.78 17.80
C ARG A 366 -18.47 -8.35 18.06
N LYS A 367 -19.31 -7.35 17.76
CA LYS A 367 -19.00 -5.93 18.05
C LYS A 367 -18.90 -5.67 19.55
N ASP A 368 -19.69 -6.38 20.33
CA ASP A 368 -19.75 -6.23 21.77
C ASP A 368 -18.60 -6.96 22.48
N LEU A 369 -18.18 -8.11 21.95
CA LEU A 369 -16.95 -8.79 22.36
C LEU A 369 -15.70 -7.93 22.22
N SER A 370 -15.65 -6.97 21.28
CA SER A 370 -14.49 -6.06 21.15
C SER A 370 -14.24 -5.20 22.41
N TRP A 371 -15.21 -5.14 23.33
CA TRP A 371 -15.13 -4.34 24.55
C TRP A 371 -14.72 -5.12 25.80
N ILE A 372 -14.53 -6.43 25.71
CA ILE A 372 -13.99 -7.22 26.83
C ILE A 372 -12.46 -7.11 26.86
N SER A 373 -11.86 -7.53 27.96
CA SER A 373 -10.44 -7.58 28.18
C SER A 373 -9.93 -9.02 28.13
N ALA A 374 -8.71 -9.24 27.61
CA ALA A 374 -8.04 -10.54 27.68
C ALA A 374 -7.88 -11.06 29.13
N TYR A 375 -7.90 -10.15 30.12
CA TYR A 375 -7.83 -10.49 31.53
C TYR A 375 -9.17 -11.00 32.10
N ASP A 376 -10.30 -10.68 31.47
CA ASP A 376 -11.63 -11.04 31.97
C ASP A 376 -11.86 -12.56 31.94
N PHE A 377 -11.21 -13.26 31.00
CA PHE A 377 -11.32 -14.72 30.84
C PHE A 377 -10.88 -15.50 32.09
N LYS A 378 -9.84 -15.03 32.80
CA LYS A 378 -9.36 -15.67 34.04
C LYS A 378 -10.45 -15.69 35.12
N GLU A 379 -11.25 -14.63 35.19
CA GLU A 379 -12.32 -14.53 36.18
C GLU A 379 -13.63 -15.21 35.73
N CYS A 380 -13.69 -15.69 34.48
CA CYS A 380 -14.83 -16.37 33.90
C CYS A 380 -14.72 -17.91 33.98
N PHE A 381 -13.52 -18.45 34.15
CA PHE A 381 -13.21 -19.89 34.10
C PHE A 381 -14.04 -20.81 35.02
N TYR A 382 -14.64 -20.26 36.09
CA TYR A 382 -15.46 -21.03 37.04
C TYR A 382 -16.96 -20.68 36.98
N LEU A 383 -17.38 -19.91 35.99
CA LEU A 383 -18.76 -19.44 35.86
C LEU A 383 -19.55 -20.34 34.91
N ASN A 384 -20.84 -20.54 35.21
CA ASN A 384 -21.75 -21.11 34.22
C ASN A 384 -22.13 -20.09 33.14
N ASN A 385 -22.75 -20.55 32.05
CA ASN A 385 -23.08 -19.72 30.89
C ASN A 385 -23.87 -18.45 31.27
N GLU A 386 -24.89 -18.57 32.11
CA GLU A 386 -25.73 -17.43 32.51
C GLU A 386 -24.95 -16.39 33.34
N GLN A 387 -24.13 -16.86 34.29
CA GLN A 387 -23.29 -16.01 35.12
C GLN A 387 -22.21 -15.31 34.29
N MET A 388 -21.57 -16.04 33.38
CA MET A 388 -20.53 -15.52 32.49
C MET A 388 -21.12 -14.45 31.55
N GLY A 389 -22.24 -14.75 30.89
CA GLY A 389 -22.94 -13.82 30.01
C GLY A 389 -23.35 -12.53 30.73
N LYS A 390 -23.90 -12.62 31.94
CA LYS A 390 -24.24 -11.43 32.76
C LYS A 390 -23.02 -10.60 33.12
N LYS A 391 -21.92 -11.25 33.51
CA LYS A 391 -20.68 -10.58 33.90
C LYS A 391 -20.05 -9.85 32.70
N LEU A 392 -19.90 -10.52 31.56
CA LEU A 392 -19.32 -9.93 30.36
C LEU A 392 -20.17 -8.75 29.85
N ASN A 393 -21.49 -8.87 29.83
CA ASN A 393 -22.37 -7.76 29.45
C ASN A 393 -22.21 -6.53 30.36
N ALA A 394 -22.07 -6.74 31.68
CA ALA A 394 -21.81 -5.64 32.62
C ALA A 394 -20.46 -4.94 32.34
N ILE A 395 -19.43 -5.72 32.03
CA ILE A 395 -18.09 -5.20 31.67
C ILE A 395 -18.17 -4.40 30.37
N ILE A 396 -18.83 -4.93 29.34
CA ILE A 396 -19.00 -4.29 28.02
C ILE A 396 -19.66 -2.91 28.19
N VAL A 397 -20.73 -2.81 28.98
CA VAL A 397 -21.41 -1.53 29.24
C VAL A 397 -20.48 -0.53 29.93
N ASN A 398 -19.67 -0.96 30.90
CA ASN A 398 -18.74 -0.07 31.59
C ASN A 398 -17.61 0.41 30.67
N ASN A 399 -17.07 -0.48 29.85
CA ASN A 399 -15.96 -0.17 28.95
C ASN A 399 -16.40 0.75 27.79
N LYS A 400 -17.62 0.56 27.26
CA LYS A 400 -18.24 1.51 26.31
C LYS A 400 -18.33 2.92 26.90
N LYS A 401 -18.87 3.04 28.13
CA LYS A 401 -18.96 4.33 28.84
C LYS A 401 -17.60 4.99 29.07
N HIS A 402 -16.58 4.21 29.43
CA HIS A 402 -15.23 4.71 29.60
C HIS A 402 -14.66 5.22 28.28
N TYR A 403 -14.84 4.47 27.19
CA TYR A 403 -14.34 4.84 25.88
C TYR A 403 -15.01 6.12 25.35
N ASP A 404 -16.34 6.20 25.42
CA ASP A 404 -17.09 7.37 24.96
C ASP A 404 -16.70 8.65 25.72
N LYS A 405 -16.34 8.52 27.00
CA LYS A 405 -15.86 9.63 27.83
C LYS A 405 -14.55 10.25 27.29
N TYR A 406 -13.68 9.44 26.68
CA TYR A 406 -12.34 9.88 26.25
C TYR A 406 -12.13 9.86 24.73
N LEU A 407 -13.13 9.44 23.94
CA LEU A 407 -13.04 9.35 22.49
C LEU A 407 -12.64 10.68 21.83
N ASN A 408 -13.15 11.79 22.35
CA ASN A 408 -12.87 13.13 21.83
C ASN A 408 -11.63 13.79 22.47
N ALA A 409 -10.89 13.06 23.30
CA ALA A 409 -9.66 13.58 23.90
C ALA A 409 -8.55 13.58 22.85
N ILE A 410 -8.08 14.77 22.49
CA ILE A 410 -6.89 14.93 21.64
C ILE A 410 -5.67 14.76 22.54
N LEU A 411 -4.74 13.89 22.16
CA LEU A 411 -3.51 13.64 22.90
C LEU A 411 -2.33 13.63 21.92
N PRO A 412 -1.16 14.17 22.32
CA PRO A 412 0.01 14.28 21.43
C PRO A 412 0.58 12.89 21.10
N ASP A 413 1.40 12.80 20.07
CA ASP A 413 2.10 11.55 19.74
C ASP A 413 3.26 11.27 20.71
N VAL A 414 3.83 12.33 21.30
CA VAL A 414 4.89 12.28 22.30
C VAL A 414 4.50 13.10 23.52
N ILE A 415 4.58 12.49 24.70
CA ILE A 415 4.40 13.17 25.98
C ILE A 415 5.78 13.28 26.64
N LEU A 416 6.29 14.51 26.74
CA LEU A 416 7.59 14.77 27.38
C LEU A 416 7.42 14.96 28.89
N ASP A 417 6.35 15.65 29.27
CA ASP A 417 5.94 15.94 30.63
C ASP A 417 4.44 16.31 30.67
N ILE A 418 3.93 16.69 31.85
CA ILE A 418 2.51 17.01 32.04
C ILE A 418 2.02 18.19 31.17
N THR A 419 2.91 19.09 30.76
CA THR A 419 2.54 20.24 29.92
C THR A 419 2.23 19.82 28.49
N SER A 420 2.79 18.70 28.00
CA SER A 420 2.49 18.15 26.67
C SER A 420 1.03 17.73 26.52
N VAL A 421 0.34 17.42 27.62
CA VAL A 421 -1.10 17.12 27.61
C VAL A 421 -1.95 18.40 27.63
N SER A 422 -1.37 19.51 28.11
CA SER A 422 -2.05 20.81 28.18
C SER A 422 -1.91 21.62 26.88
N VAL A 423 -0.77 21.45 26.20
CA VAL A 423 -0.46 22.10 24.93
C VAL A 423 0.03 21.01 23.97
N ILE A 424 -0.79 20.73 22.95
CA ILE A 424 -0.52 19.67 21.98
C ILE A 424 0.19 20.30 20.78
N PRO A 425 1.51 20.09 20.62
CA PRO A 425 2.21 20.57 19.45
C PRO A 425 1.74 19.81 18.22
N VAL A 426 1.39 20.53 17.15
CA VAL A 426 1.17 19.92 15.84
C VAL A 426 2.54 19.75 15.19
N ASN A 427 3.13 18.57 15.33
CA ASN A 427 4.39 18.24 14.67
C ASN A 427 4.14 17.92 13.19
N GLU A 428 4.98 18.43 12.30
CA GLU A 428 4.99 17.93 10.93
C GLU A 428 5.59 16.53 10.92
N ALA A 429 4.78 15.55 10.52
CA ALA A 429 5.24 14.19 10.34
C ALA A 429 6.37 14.14 9.31
N ARG A 430 7.31 13.21 9.49
CA ARG A 430 8.38 12.91 8.52
C ARG A 430 8.07 11.56 7.87
N PRO A 431 7.32 11.53 6.75
CA PRO A 431 7.01 10.29 6.06
C PRO A 431 8.28 9.55 5.67
N ASN A 432 8.22 8.23 5.77
CA ASN A 432 9.26 7.34 5.29
C ASN A 432 9.00 7.06 3.81
N PHE A 433 9.69 7.77 2.93
CA PHE A 433 9.60 7.55 1.49
C PHE A 433 10.38 6.31 1.08
N ILE A 434 9.70 5.39 0.41
CA ILE A 434 10.25 4.12 -0.05
C ILE A 434 10.45 4.17 -1.55
N THR A 435 11.60 3.67 -2.02
CA THR A 435 12.13 3.81 -3.38
C THR A 435 12.56 5.23 -3.75
N SER A 436 13.08 5.41 -4.98
CA SER A 436 13.44 6.71 -5.56
C SER A 436 12.62 7.04 -6.82
N LYS A 437 11.49 6.36 -7.00
CA LYS A 437 10.64 6.50 -8.18
C LYS A 437 9.60 7.60 -7.96
N LYS A 438 9.10 8.15 -9.08
CA LYS A 438 7.98 9.09 -9.14
C LYS A 438 6.81 8.42 -9.88
N VAL A 439 5.60 8.58 -9.36
CA VAL A 439 4.36 8.11 -10.00
C VAL A 439 3.25 9.15 -9.89
N GLU A 440 2.33 9.12 -10.87
CA GLU A 440 1.11 9.91 -10.89
C GLU A 440 -0.08 8.99 -11.13
N GLY A 441 -1.17 9.14 -10.36
CA GLY A 441 -2.33 8.24 -10.48
C GLY A 441 -3.52 8.65 -9.64
N GLU A 442 -4.66 8.02 -9.92
CA GLU A 442 -5.88 8.17 -9.13
C GLU A 442 -5.65 7.65 -7.71
N VAL A 443 -6.21 8.33 -6.70
CA VAL A 443 -6.06 7.97 -5.30
C VAL A 443 -7.28 7.18 -4.84
N VAL A 444 -7.06 6.02 -4.20
CA VAL A 444 -8.12 5.24 -3.55
C VAL A 444 -7.86 5.13 -2.08
N ASN A 445 -8.82 5.54 -1.27
CA ASN A 445 -8.77 5.36 0.17
C ASN A 445 -9.63 4.17 0.60
N LEU A 446 -8.99 3.06 0.95
CA LEU A 446 -9.67 1.81 1.29
C LEU A 446 -10.48 1.87 2.61
N GLU A 447 -10.30 2.90 3.43
CA GLU A 447 -11.22 3.13 4.57
C GLU A 447 -12.59 3.63 4.12
N LEU A 448 -12.65 4.34 2.99
CA LEU A 448 -13.88 4.92 2.45
C LEU A 448 -14.49 4.01 1.37
N GLU A 449 -13.64 3.32 0.60
CA GLU A 449 -14.00 2.64 -0.63
C GLU A 449 -13.44 1.21 -0.64
N THR A 450 -14.22 0.25 -0.14
CA THR A 450 -13.74 -1.12 0.09
C THR A 450 -13.79 -2.05 -1.13
N ASP A 451 -14.47 -1.65 -2.22
CA ASP A 451 -14.80 -2.51 -3.37
C ASP A 451 -14.24 -2.03 -4.72
N GLU A 452 -13.33 -1.05 -4.71
CA GLU A 452 -12.76 -0.47 -5.92
C GLU A 452 -11.68 -1.32 -6.62
N ASP A 453 -11.55 -1.12 -7.93
CA ASP A 453 -10.44 -1.65 -8.72
C ASP A 453 -9.16 -0.85 -8.41
N LEU A 454 -8.13 -1.53 -7.87
CA LEU A 454 -6.90 -0.88 -7.40
C LEU A 454 -5.80 -0.82 -8.47
N MET A 455 -6.04 -1.41 -9.64
CA MET A 455 -5.06 -1.49 -10.72
C MET A 455 -4.64 -0.10 -11.19
N ASP A 456 -3.33 0.14 -11.27
CA ASP A 456 -2.71 1.41 -11.67
C ASP A 456 -3.07 2.65 -10.81
N LYS A 457 -3.63 2.44 -9.61
CA LYS A 457 -3.99 3.51 -8.67
C LYS A 457 -2.97 3.68 -7.53
N ILE A 458 -2.98 4.83 -6.87
CA ILE A 458 -2.25 5.11 -5.62
C ILE A 458 -3.17 4.77 -4.46
N VAL A 459 -2.82 3.74 -3.68
CA VAL A 459 -3.70 3.21 -2.63
C VAL A 459 -3.30 3.75 -1.26
N MET A 460 -4.30 4.17 -0.48
CA MET A 460 -4.14 4.69 0.87
C MET A 460 -4.80 3.77 1.90
N ILE A 461 -4.07 3.48 2.99
CA ILE A 461 -4.61 2.79 4.17
C ILE A 461 -4.17 3.47 5.49
N PRO A 462 -4.97 3.39 6.56
CA PRO A 462 -4.63 3.98 7.85
C PRO A 462 -3.47 3.27 8.55
N LYS A 463 -3.43 1.93 8.50
CA LYS A 463 -2.55 1.08 9.32
C LYS A 463 -1.79 0.06 8.46
N ALA A 464 -0.51 -0.12 8.73
CA ALA A 464 0.38 -1.03 8.02
C ALA A 464 0.33 -2.47 8.60
N ASP A 465 -0.75 -3.20 8.31
CA ASP A 465 -1.01 -4.54 8.87
C ASP A 465 -0.92 -5.68 7.82
N PRO A 466 -0.39 -6.88 8.14
CA PRO A 466 -0.30 -8.01 7.21
C PRO A 466 -1.62 -8.42 6.52
N GLY A 467 -2.78 -8.13 7.09
CA GLY A 467 -4.07 -8.36 6.44
C GLY A 467 -4.33 -7.55 5.17
N TYR A 468 -3.50 -6.54 4.88
CA TYR A 468 -3.54 -5.79 3.63
C TYR A 468 -2.60 -6.35 2.56
N GLU A 469 -2.00 -7.54 2.79
CA GLU A 469 -1.07 -8.18 1.86
C GLU A 469 -1.63 -8.29 0.44
N TRP A 470 -2.92 -8.59 0.32
CA TRP A 470 -3.58 -8.79 -0.96
C TRP A 470 -3.55 -7.54 -1.85
N ILE A 471 -3.34 -6.33 -1.32
CA ILE A 471 -3.26 -5.10 -2.12
C ILE A 471 -2.12 -5.18 -3.15
N PHE A 472 -0.96 -5.70 -2.75
CA PHE A 472 0.22 -5.78 -3.63
C PHE A 472 0.01 -6.74 -4.82
N THR A 473 -0.98 -7.62 -4.74
CA THR A 473 -1.39 -8.52 -5.83
C THR A 473 -2.22 -7.81 -6.90
N LYS A 474 -2.70 -6.59 -6.64
CA LYS A 474 -3.66 -5.85 -7.49
C LYS A 474 -3.02 -4.91 -8.50
N GLY A 475 -1.69 -4.86 -8.57
CA GLY A 475 -0.99 -4.02 -9.54
C GLY A 475 -1.10 -2.53 -9.25
N ILE A 476 -1.01 -2.13 -7.97
CA ILE A 476 -1.05 -0.73 -7.55
C ILE A 476 0.16 0.05 -8.10
N LYS A 477 -0.02 1.35 -8.36
CA LYS A 477 1.01 2.26 -8.88
C LYS A 477 1.80 2.97 -7.78
N GLY A 478 1.16 3.24 -6.64
CA GLY A 478 1.78 3.86 -5.47
C GLY A 478 1.05 3.51 -4.17
N PHE A 479 1.67 3.79 -3.02
CA PHE A 479 1.12 3.38 -1.72
C PHE A 479 1.35 4.41 -0.61
N ILE A 480 0.34 4.68 0.22
CA ILE A 480 0.43 5.65 1.31
C ILE A 480 -0.17 5.06 2.59
N THR A 481 0.51 5.25 3.72
CA THR A 481 -0.06 4.91 5.03
C THR A 481 -0.06 6.09 6.01
N LYS A 482 -1.13 6.20 6.82
CA LYS A 482 -1.20 7.20 7.91
C LYS A 482 -0.15 6.89 8.97
N TYR A 483 -0.11 5.65 9.44
CA TYR A 483 0.88 5.17 10.42
C TYR A 483 1.79 4.10 9.81
N GLY A 484 3.06 4.10 10.21
CA GLY A 484 4.05 3.09 9.80
C GLY A 484 5.50 3.55 9.92
N GLY A 485 6.40 2.67 10.34
CA GLY A 485 7.85 2.94 10.38
C GLY A 485 8.62 2.49 9.13
N VAL A 486 9.91 2.90 9.02
CA VAL A 486 10.85 2.47 7.96
C VAL A 486 11.02 0.94 7.91
N ALA A 487 10.95 0.28 9.07
CA ALA A 487 11.06 -1.17 9.21
C ALA A 487 9.70 -1.89 9.26
N SER A 488 8.60 -1.18 8.95
CA SER A 488 7.26 -1.77 8.86
C SER A 488 7.20 -2.80 7.73
N HIS A 489 6.29 -3.77 7.85
CA HIS A 489 6.10 -4.79 6.82
C HIS A 489 5.69 -4.17 5.47
N MET A 490 4.86 -3.12 5.48
CA MET A 490 4.47 -2.39 4.27
C MET A 490 5.64 -1.66 3.61
N ALA A 491 6.53 -1.02 4.40
CA ALA A 491 7.72 -0.37 3.86
C ALA A 491 8.65 -1.37 3.15
N ILE A 492 8.82 -2.56 3.73
CA ILE A 492 9.60 -3.64 3.12
C ILE A 492 8.97 -4.06 1.79
N ARG A 493 7.65 -4.19 1.71
CA ARG A 493 6.96 -4.59 0.46
C ARG A 493 7.03 -3.57 -0.63
N CYS A 494 6.83 -2.31 -0.29
CA CYS A 494 6.99 -1.24 -1.26
C CYS A 494 8.42 -1.24 -1.83
N ALA A 495 9.43 -1.51 -1.01
CA ALA A 495 10.82 -1.64 -1.47
C ALA A 495 11.02 -2.88 -2.36
N GLU A 496 10.52 -4.05 -1.96
CA GLU A 496 10.64 -5.31 -2.71
C GLU A 496 9.99 -5.23 -4.10
N PHE A 497 8.78 -4.66 -4.19
CA PHE A 497 8.02 -4.52 -5.43
C PHE A 497 8.37 -3.25 -6.23
N GLU A 498 9.29 -2.44 -5.73
CA GLU A 498 9.64 -1.12 -6.27
C GLU A 498 8.42 -0.22 -6.48
N ILE A 499 7.46 -0.29 -5.56
CA ILE A 499 6.28 0.57 -5.52
C ILE A 499 6.68 1.83 -4.75
N PRO A 500 6.59 3.03 -5.37
CA PRO A 500 6.77 4.29 -4.66
C PRO A 500 5.78 4.39 -3.51
N ALA A 501 6.28 4.66 -2.31
CA ALA A 501 5.41 4.76 -1.14
C ALA A 501 5.82 5.86 -0.17
N ALA A 502 4.83 6.40 0.54
CA ALA A 502 5.00 7.28 1.69
C ALA A 502 4.36 6.65 2.93
N ILE A 503 5.20 6.16 3.85
CA ILE A 503 4.79 5.37 5.01
C ILE A 503 4.90 6.22 6.27
N GLY A 504 3.85 6.23 7.10
CA GLY A 504 3.86 7.05 8.32
C GLY A 504 3.70 8.54 8.03
N CYS A 505 2.74 8.88 7.17
CA CYS A 505 2.45 10.26 6.80
C CYS A 505 1.91 11.12 7.96
N GLY A 506 1.42 10.49 9.03
CA GLY A 506 0.72 11.18 10.10
C GLY A 506 -0.61 11.78 9.62
N GLU A 507 -1.35 12.38 10.53
CA GLU A 507 -2.71 12.84 10.29
C GLU A 507 -2.79 13.97 9.25
N LYS A 508 -1.97 15.01 9.40
CA LYS A 508 -1.99 16.19 8.52
C LYS A 508 -1.76 15.84 7.05
N ILE A 509 -0.73 15.04 6.76
CA ILE A 509 -0.36 14.69 5.37
C ILE A 509 -1.35 13.66 4.81
N TYR A 510 -1.79 12.68 5.63
CA TYR A 510 -2.76 11.68 5.18
C TYR A 510 -4.12 12.30 4.87
N ASP A 511 -4.61 13.24 5.68
CA ASP A 511 -5.89 13.93 5.47
C ASP A 511 -5.83 14.94 4.31
N TYR A 512 -4.64 15.45 3.99
CA TYR A 512 -4.40 16.21 2.76
C TYR A 512 -4.45 15.28 1.55
N ALA A 513 -3.68 14.20 1.58
CA ALA A 513 -3.59 13.21 0.52
C ALA A 513 -4.95 12.54 0.21
N SER A 514 -5.80 12.30 1.20
CA SER A 514 -7.11 11.66 1.03
C SER A 514 -8.15 12.55 0.35
N LYS A 515 -7.88 13.85 0.19
CA LYS A 515 -8.74 14.81 -0.53
C LYS A 515 -8.34 14.96 -2.00
N ILE A 516 -7.19 14.40 -2.38
CA ILE A 516 -6.65 14.49 -3.74
C ILE A 516 -7.24 13.33 -4.56
N ASN A 517 -7.92 13.63 -5.67
CA ASN A 517 -8.43 12.59 -6.56
C ASN A 517 -7.33 11.99 -7.46
N TYR A 518 -6.36 12.81 -7.87
CA TYR A 518 -5.23 12.39 -8.70
C TYR A 518 -3.94 13.01 -8.17
N MET A 519 -2.98 12.16 -7.80
CA MET A 519 -1.83 12.56 -7.00
C MET A 519 -0.53 12.30 -7.74
N GLU A 520 0.43 13.21 -7.55
CA GLU A 520 1.85 12.99 -7.79
C GLU A 520 2.56 12.58 -6.49
N LEU A 521 3.18 11.40 -6.51
CA LEU A 521 4.02 10.87 -5.44
C LEU A 521 5.46 10.76 -5.96
N ASP A 522 6.35 11.64 -5.48
CA ASP A 522 7.78 11.62 -5.78
C ASP A 522 8.57 11.27 -4.51
N CYS A 523 8.96 10.01 -4.41
CA CYS A 523 9.68 9.49 -3.24
C CYS A 523 11.12 9.97 -3.15
N ALA A 524 11.75 10.36 -4.27
CA ALA A 524 13.14 10.83 -4.26
C ALA A 524 13.25 12.23 -3.64
N ASN A 525 12.27 13.09 -3.93
CA ASN A 525 12.22 14.47 -3.42
C ASN A 525 11.31 14.63 -2.19
N GLY A 526 10.59 13.56 -1.79
CA GLY A 526 9.69 13.58 -0.64
C GLY A 526 8.43 14.42 -0.87
N ILE A 527 7.88 14.40 -2.09
CA ILE A 527 6.76 15.25 -2.50
C ILE A 527 5.48 14.39 -2.60
N ILE A 528 4.41 14.89 -1.97
CA ILE A 528 3.02 14.45 -2.16
C ILE A 528 2.24 15.70 -2.54
N LYS A 529 1.68 15.75 -3.74
CA LYS A 529 0.88 16.89 -4.20
C LYS A 529 -0.19 16.43 -5.19
N GLU A 530 -1.14 17.33 -5.47
CA GLU A 530 -2.05 17.14 -6.59
C GLU A 530 -1.24 16.96 -7.88
N GLY A 531 -1.58 15.92 -8.63
CA GLY A 531 -1.05 15.74 -9.98
C GLY A 531 -1.59 16.84 -10.89
N LEU A 532 -1.06 16.92 -12.11
CA LEU A 532 -1.53 17.91 -13.10
C LEU A 532 -3.02 17.70 -13.41
N GLN A 533 -3.87 18.51 -12.78
CA GLN A 533 -5.30 18.64 -13.05
C GLN A 533 -5.60 20.10 -13.38
N CYS A 534 -6.36 20.34 -14.44
CA CYS A 534 -6.94 21.65 -14.69
C CYS A 534 -8.29 21.70 -13.96
N GLU A 535 -8.44 22.52 -12.93
CA GLU A 535 -9.71 22.60 -12.20
C GLU A 535 -10.77 23.40 -12.99
N ASP A 536 -12.01 22.93 -13.00
CA ASP A 536 -13.21 23.59 -13.55
C ASP A 536 -13.31 23.77 -15.08
N LEU A 537 -12.65 22.93 -15.89
CA LEU A 537 -12.86 22.97 -17.34
C LEU A 537 -14.17 22.29 -17.75
N ARG A 538 -14.99 22.97 -18.56
CA ARG A 538 -16.26 22.41 -19.05
C ARG A 538 -16.07 21.82 -20.43
N ALA A 539 -16.46 20.56 -20.60
CA ALA A 539 -16.55 19.94 -21.93
C ALA A 539 -18.01 19.66 -22.32
N LEU A 540 -18.34 19.75 -23.61
CA LEU A 540 -19.55 19.14 -24.16
C LEU A 540 -19.20 17.79 -24.77
N ILE A 541 -20.03 16.77 -24.58
CA ILE A 541 -19.79 15.43 -25.15
C ILE A 541 -21.00 14.91 -25.93
N THR A 542 -20.76 14.42 -27.15
CA THR A 542 -21.81 13.85 -28.00
C THR A 542 -22.21 12.45 -27.53
N GLN A 543 -23.44 12.03 -27.84
CA GLN A 543 -24.02 10.78 -27.34
C GLN A 543 -24.51 9.91 -28.48
N ARG A 544 -24.48 8.59 -28.27
CA ARG A 544 -25.05 7.63 -29.21
C ARG A 544 -26.57 7.66 -29.12
N GLU A 545 -27.23 7.39 -30.24
CA GLU A 545 -28.66 7.07 -30.21
C GLU A 545 -28.87 5.63 -29.72
N GLY A 546 -29.92 5.45 -28.94
CA GLY A 546 -30.40 4.16 -28.46
C GLY A 546 -31.92 4.16 -28.38
N VAL A 547 -32.45 3.03 -27.92
CA VAL A 547 -33.88 2.84 -27.71
C VAL A 547 -34.08 2.17 -26.36
N ASN A 548 -35.01 2.67 -25.54
CA ASN A 548 -35.33 2.05 -24.26
C ASN A 548 -36.22 0.80 -24.44
N GLN A 549 -36.53 0.12 -23.34
CA GLN A 549 -37.41 -1.07 -23.34
C GLN A 549 -38.84 -0.83 -23.84
N TYR A 550 -39.28 0.43 -23.96
CA TYR A 550 -40.60 0.84 -24.43
C TYR A 550 -40.62 1.22 -25.91
N GLY A 551 -39.46 1.27 -26.57
CA GLY A 551 -39.35 1.70 -27.96
C GLY A 551 -39.11 3.21 -28.15
N ASP A 552 -38.91 3.98 -27.07
CA ASP A 552 -38.65 5.42 -27.18
C ASP A 552 -37.15 5.70 -27.42
N PRO A 553 -36.82 6.73 -28.23
CA PRO A 553 -35.44 7.17 -28.43
C PRO A 553 -34.75 7.57 -27.13
N THR A 554 -33.49 7.18 -26.97
CA THR A 554 -32.63 7.56 -25.85
C THR A 554 -31.26 8.03 -26.34
N ASP A 555 -30.63 8.89 -25.54
CA ASP A 555 -29.22 9.21 -25.69
C ASP A 555 -28.40 8.31 -24.75
N VAL A 556 -27.34 7.69 -25.27
CA VAL A 556 -26.49 6.72 -24.57
C VAL A 556 -25.05 7.20 -24.54
N LEU A 557 -24.47 7.28 -23.33
CA LEU A 557 -23.08 7.65 -23.11
C LEU A 557 -22.37 6.59 -22.25
N GLU A 558 -21.22 6.11 -22.73
CA GLU A 558 -20.40 5.16 -21.96
C GLU A 558 -19.68 5.89 -20.82
N ALA A 559 -19.81 5.38 -19.58
CA ALA A 559 -19.19 5.98 -18.38
C ALA A 559 -17.65 6.08 -18.47
N ALA A 560 -17.02 5.28 -19.33
CA ALA A 560 -15.59 5.34 -19.59
C ALA A 560 -15.13 6.72 -20.10
N TYR A 561 -15.91 7.35 -20.98
CA TYR A 561 -15.62 8.71 -21.46
C TYR A 561 -15.59 9.70 -20.29
N ILE A 562 -16.63 9.67 -19.44
CA ILE A 562 -16.74 10.58 -18.30
C ILE A 562 -15.52 10.45 -17.39
N ARG A 563 -15.23 9.22 -16.93
CA ARG A 563 -14.08 8.96 -16.05
C ARG A 563 -12.75 9.41 -16.67
N PHE A 564 -12.53 9.11 -17.95
CA PHE A 564 -11.27 9.46 -18.62
C PHE A 564 -11.04 10.97 -18.66
N TYR A 565 -12.06 11.75 -19.03
CA TYR A 565 -11.95 13.20 -19.13
C TYR A 565 -12.03 13.92 -17.77
N GLU A 566 -12.73 13.37 -16.78
CA GLU A 566 -12.69 13.87 -15.39
C GLU A 566 -11.29 13.74 -14.79
N LEU A 567 -10.60 12.63 -15.05
CA LEU A 567 -9.19 12.46 -14.67
C LEU A 567 -8.24 13.44 -15.39
N LEU A 568 -8.72 14.15 -16.40
CA LEU A 568 -8.00 15.22 -17.11
C LEU A 568 -8.43 16.63 -16.66
N GLY A 569 -9.35 16.73 -15.70
CA GLY A 569 -9.86 18.00 -15.17
C GLY A 569 -11.12 18.55 -15.84
N PHE A 570 -11.71 17.80 -16.78
CA PHE A 570 -12.95 18.23 -17.42
C PHE A 570 -14.18 17.74 -16.66
N ILE A 571 -15.26 18.53 -16.69
CA ILE A 571 -16.60 18.10 -16.33
C ILE A 571 -17.39 17.94 -17.64
N PRO A 572 -17.49 16.72 -18.21
CA PRO A 572 -18.17 16.53 -19.48
C PRO A 572 -19.69 16.59 -19.30
N GLN A 573 -20.33 17.53 -19.99
CA GLN A 573 -21.76 17.68 -20.04
C GLN A 573 -22.32 17.02 -21.31
N PRO A 574 -23.24 16.06 -21.19
CA PRO A 574 -23.82 15.40 -22.36
C PRO A 574 -24.66 16.36 -23.20
N ALA A 575 -24.38 16.38 -24.51
CA ALA A 575 -25.18 17.09 -25.49
C ALA A 575 -26.26 16.14 -26.04
N SER A 576 -27.53 16.45 -25.79
CA SER A 576 -28.63 15.61 -26.29
C SER A 576 -28.77 15.74 -27.81
N ASN A 577 -29.03 14.61 -28.48
CA ASN A 577 -29.22 14.56 -29.93
C ASN A 577 -30.51 15.29 -30.38
N HIS A 578 -31.41 15.61 -29.45
CA HIS A 578 -32.70 16.25 -29.72
C HIS A 578 -32.74 17.76 -29.42
N VAL A 579 -31.60 18.37 -29.08
CA VAL A 579 -31.52 19.83 -28.82
C VAL A 579 -31.78 20.61 -30.10
N LYS A 580 -32.81 21.47 -30.09
CA LYS A 580 -33.16 22.31 -31.24
C LYS A 580 -32.27 23.55 -31.39
N ASN A 581 -31.89 24.16 -30.26
CA ASN A 581 -31.08 25.38 -30.24
C ASN A 581 -29.67 25.07 -29.70
N VAL A 582 -28.77 24.69 -30.61
CA VAL A 582 -27.39 24.30 -30.27
C VAL A 582 -26.62 25.44 -29.62
N GLY A 583 -26.84 26.70 -30.04
CA GLY A 583 -26.15 27.86 -29.48
C GLY A 583 -26.38 28.02 -27.97
N LYS A 584 -27.54 27.59 -27.46
CA LYS A 584 -27.81 27.64 -26.01
C LYS A 584 -26.93 26.71 -25.17
N LEU A 585 -26.36 25.66 -25.77
CA LEU A 585 -25.41 24.79 -25.05
C LEU A 585 -24.11 25.51 -24.70
N PHE A 586 -23.83 26.61 -25.40
CA PHE A 586 -22.64 27.46 -25.24
C PHE A 586 -22.94 28.77 -24.48
N GLU A 587 -24.14 28.93 -23.88
CA GLU A 587 -24.45 30.09 -22.99
C GLU A 587 -23.55 30.10 -21.74
N ARG A 588 -23.03 28.93 -21.34
CA ARG A 588 -21.93 28.78 -20.39
C ARG A 588 -20.65 28.47 -21.15
N GLN A 589 -19.50 28.84 -20.58
CA GLN A 589 -18.18 28.54 -21.13
C GLN A 589 -18.04 27.05 -21.47
N CYS A 590 -17.47 26.75 -22.63
CA CYS A 590 -17.17 25.39 -23.10
C CYS A 590 -15.73 25.41 -23.61
N ASP A 591 -14.87 24.68 -22.92
CA ASP A 591 -13.43 24.66 -23.17
C ASP A 591 -13.03 23.54 -24.14
N LEU A 592 -13.90 22.54 -24.32
CA LEU A 592 -13.65 21.39 -25.17
C LEU A 592 -14.96 20.78 -25.71
N LEU A 593 -14.96 20.39 -26.97
CA LEU A 593 -15.95 19.47 -27.53
C LEU A 593 -15.35 18.07 -27.66
N ILE A 594 -16.03 17.08 -27.09
CA ILE A 594 -15.71 15.66 -27.22
C ILE A 594 -16.72 15.02 -28.17
N VAL A 595 -16.24 14.49 -29.29
CA VAL A 595 -17.06 13.75 -30.26
C VAL A 595 -16.83 12.26 -30.06
N ALA A 596 -17.79 11.58 -29.45
CA ALA A 596 -17.66 10.19 -29.00
C ALA A 596 -17.61 9.17 -30.16
N GLY A 597 -17.19 7.94 -29.88
CA GLY A 597 -17.19 6.84 -30.85
C GLY A 597 -18.53 6.08 -30.97
N GLY A 598 -18.52 5.02 -31.77
CA GLY A 598 -19.55 3.95 -31.79
C GLY A 598 -20.70 4.12 -32.78
N GLY A 599 -20.95 3.03 -33.54
CA GLY A 599 -21.95 2.94 -34.62
C GLY A 599 -21.41 3.39 -35.99
N ALA A 600 -22.16 3.13 -37.05
CA ALA A 600 -21.77 3.46 -38.43
C ALA A 600 -22.18 4.89 -38.84
N LEU A 601 -21.61 5.37 -39.95
CA LEU A 601 -22.04 6.58 -40.62
C LEU A 601 -23.07 6.29 -41.72
N PRO A 602 -23.76 7.31 -42.28
CA PRO A 602 -24.61 7.11 -43.45
C PRO A 602 -23.86 6.58 -44.67
N VAL A 603 -24.48 5.66 -45.42
CA VAL A 603 -23.94 5.01 -46.63
C VAL A 603 -23.28 5.98 -47.62
N LYS A 604 -23.80 7.22 -47.74
CA LYS A 604 -23.26 8.26 -48.63
C LYS A 604 -21.80 8.64 -48.36
N TYR A 605 -21.27 8.31 -47.18
CA TYR A 605 -19.90 8.62 -46.78
C TYR A 605 -18.91 7.46 -47.00
N TYR A 606 -19.41 6.26 -47.32
CA TYR A 606 -18.59 5.07 -47.53
C TYR A 606 -18.36 4.79 -49.02
N ASP A 607 -17.34 3.97 -49.30
CA ASP A 607 -17.02 3.43 -50.62
C ASP A 607 -18.06 2.43 -51.15
N ARG A 608 -18.87 1.83 -50.26
CA ARG A 608 -19.85 0.79 -50.59
C ARG A 608 -21.05 0.83 -49.62
N PRO A 609 -22.21 0.24 -49.98
CA PRO A 609 -23.38 0.19 -49.11
C PRO A 609 -23.20 -0.75 -47.90
N HIS A 610 -23.91 -0.43 -46.81
CA HIS A 610 -24.02 -1.26 -45.61
C HIS A 610 -25.43 -1.17 -45.01
N ASN A 611 -25.77 -2.11 -44.13
CA ASN A 611 -27.08 -2.23 -43.48
C ASN A 611 -27.00 -2.02 -41.95
N GLU A 612 -25.96 -1.34 -41.47
CA GLU A 612 -25.81 -1.03 -40.05
C GLU A 612 -26.80 0.05 -39.59
N GLU A 613 -27.08 0.05 -38.29
CA GLU A 613 -27.96 1.03 -37.67
C GLU A 613 -27.37 2.45 -37.76
N LEU A 614 -28.17 3.38 -38.28
CA LEU A 614 -27.79 4.78 -38.46
C LEU A 614 -28.21 5.62 -37.26
N GLN A 615 -27.52 6.73 -37.04
CA GLN A 615 -27.78 7.67 -35.94
C GLN A 615 -28.03 9.09 -36.51
N PRO A 616 -29.17 9.32 -37.19
CA PRO A 616 -29.41 10.54 -37.97
C PRO A 616 -29.56 11.81 -37.12
N TYR A 617 -30.11 11.73 -35.91
CA TYR A 617 -30.21 12.88 -35.01
C TYR A 617 -28.84 13.27 -34.46
N ARG A 618 -28.02 12.26 -34.13
CA ARG A 618 -26.63 12.43 -33.74
C ARG A 618 -25.80 13.05 -34.85
N ASP A 619 -25.92 12.59 -36.09
CA ASP A 619 -25.19 13.15 -37.23
C ASP A 619 -25.47 14.66 -37.36
N VAL A 620 -26.75 15.04 -37.33
CA VAL A 620 -27.16 16.45 -37.39
C VAL A 620 -26.64 17.25 -36.21
N MET A 621 -26.60 16.65 -35.01
CA MET A 621 -26.10 17.30 -33.80
C MET A 621 -24.58 17.50 -33.84
N GLU A 622 -23.83 16.44 -34.17
CA GLU A 622 -22.38 16.45 -34.30
C GLU A 622 -21.93 17.47 -35.36
N GLU A 623 -22.58 17.49 -36.53
CA GLU A 623 -22.26 18.48 -37.57
C GLU A 623 -22.40 19.92 -37.08
N LYS A 624 -23.49 20.22 -36.36
CA LYS A 624 -23.73 21.57 -35.82
C LYS A 624 -22.73 21.94 -34.73
N LEU A 625 -22.43 21.02 -33.81
CA LEU A 625 -21.46 21.24 -32.74
C LEU A 625 -20.06 21.44 -33.29
N ILE A 626 -19.61 20.57 -34.21
CA ILE A 626 -18.28 20.65 -34.82
C ILE A 626 -18.11 21.98 -35.54
N LYS A 627 -19.08 22.38 -36.38
CA LYS A 627 -19.02 23.66 -37.11
C LYS A 627 -19.01 24.87 -36.17
N HIS A 628 -19.79 24.83 -35.09
CA HIS A 628 -19.82 25.90 -34.10
C HIS A 628 -18.48 26.00 -33.35
N CYS A 629 -17.95 24.89 -32.84
CA CYS A 629 -16.70 24.87 -32.10
C CYS A 629 -15.52 25.32 -32.95
N ILE A 630 -15.43 24.91 -34.23
CA ILE A 630 -14.41 25.42 -35.14
C ILE A 630 -14.56 26.93 -35.36
N GLY A 631 -15.80 27.42 -35.54
CA GLY A 631 -16.07 28.85 -35.73
C GLY A 631 -15.69 29.72 -34.53
N GLU A 632 -15.92 29.22 -33.31
CA GLU A 632 -15.59 29.92 -32.05
C GLU A 632 -14.15 29.60 -31.54
N GLY A 633 -13.41 28.75 -32.26
CA GLY A 633 -12.07 28.33 -31.85
C GLY A 633 -12.04 27.50 -30.56
N ILE A 634 -13.12 26.77 -30.26
CA ILE A 634 -13.22 25.81 -29.16
C ILE A 634 -12.54 24.50 -29.62
N PRO A 635 -11.53 23.99 -28.89
CA PRO A 635 -10.86 22.73 -29.21
C PRO A 635 -11.82 21.53 -29.33
N ILE A 636 -11.48 20.60 -30.21
CA ILE A 636 -12.27 19.38 -30.45
C ILE A 636 -11.37 18.15 -30.31
N ILE A 637 -11.81 17.18 -29.51
CA ILE A 637 -11.27 15.81 -29.51
C ILE A 637 -12.33 14.87 -30.05
N ALA A 638 -11.98 14.08 -31.08
CA ALA A 638 -12.89 13.10 -31.66
C ALA A 638 -12.32 11.68 -31.61
N THR A 639 -13.17 10.73 -31.23
CA THR A 639 -12.76 9.34 -30.98
C THR A 639 -13.48 8.38 -31.94
N CYS A 640 -12.74 7.46 -32.58
CA CYS A 640 -13.25 6.39 -33.44
C CYS A 640 -14.24 6.90 -34.50
N ARG A 641 -15.54 6.63 -34.38
CA ARG A 641 -16.57 7.18 -35.28
C ARG A 641 -16.52 8.70 -35.38
N GLY A 642 -16.25 9.41 -34.28
CA GLY A 642 -16.13 10.86 -34.29
C GLY A 642 -15.01 11.34 -35.23
N MET A 643 -13.86 10.66 -35.20
CA MET A 643 -12.75 10.91 -36.13
C MET A 643 -13.17 10.63 -37.58
N GLN A 644 -13.83 9.50 -37.83
CA GLN A 644 -14.34 9.15 -39.16
C GLN A 644 -15.31 10.20 -39.69
N TYR A 645 -16.23 10.67 -38.83
CA TYR A 645 -17.24 11.64 -39.21
C TYR A 645 -16.62 13.00 -39.54
N MET A 646 -15.66 13.46 -38.73
CA MET A 646 -14.90 14.67 -39.04
C MET A 646 -14.20 14.53 -40.40
N ASN A 647 -13.52 13.42 -40.68
CA ASN A 647 -12.82 13.27 -41.95
C ASN A 647 -13.76 13.43 -43.16
N VAL A 648 -14.89 12.72 -43.17
CA VAL A 648 -15.84 12.78 -44.29
C VAL A 648 -16.61 14.11 -44.36
N LEU A 649 -16.86 14.76 -43.22
CA LEU A 649 -17.49 16.09 -43.15
C LEU A 649 -16.63 17.15 -43.87
N PHE A 650 -15.31 16.99 -43.85
CA PHE A 650 -14.34 17.85 -44.53
C PHE A 650 -13.87 17.30 -45.89
N GLY A 651 -14.58 16.32 -46.45
CA GLY A 651 -14.36 15.82 -47.81
C GLY A 651 -13.31 14.71 -47.95
N GLY A 652 -12.90 14.08 -46.85
CA GLY A 652 -12.09 12.87 -46.86
C GLY A 652 -12.87 11.62 -47.30
N LYS A 653 -12.16 10.50 -47.43
CA LYS A 653 -12.70 9.17 -47.77
C LYS A 653 -12.81 8.29 -46.53
N LEU A 654 -13.75 7.35 -46.56
CA LEU A 654 -13.92 6.32 -45.54
C LEU A 654 -14.21 4.98 -46.22
N LEU A 655 -13.47 3.93 -45.85
CA LEU A 655 -13.66 2.58 -46.37
C LEU A 655 -14.45 1.74 -45.37
N TYR A 656 -15.53 1.12 -45.83
CA TYR A 656 -16.35 0.23 -45.02
C TYR A 656 -15.76 -1.17 -45.00
N HIS A 657 -15.33 -1.63 -43.83
CA HIS A 657 -14.78 -2.98 -43.58
C HIS A 657 -13.88 -3.53 -44.72
N PRO A 658 -12.80 -2.83 -45.13
CA PRO A 658 -11.94 -3.34 -46.18
C PRO A 658 -11.15 -4.57 -45.71
N GLU A 659 -10.71 -5.39 -46.67
CA GLU A 659 -9.72 -6.42 -46.41
C GLU A 659 -8.37 -5.75 -46.17
N LEU A 660 -7.88 -5.84 -44.92
CA LEU A 660 -6.59 -5.29 -44.51
C LEU A 660 -5.46 -6.26 -44.88
N LYS A 661 -4.27 -5.72 -45.14
CA LYS A 661 -3.07 -6.53 -45.45
C LYS A 661 -2.63 -7.35 -44.24
N VAL A 662 -2.74 -6.77 -43.06
CA VAL A 662 -2.50 -7.43 -41.77
C VAL A 662 -3.81 -7.37 -40.99
N GLU A 663 -4.27 -8.54 -40.54
CA GLU A 663 -5.51 -8.66 -39.80
C GLU A 663 -5.43 -7.89 -38.47
N ARG A 664 -6.49 -7.12 -38.16
CA ARG A 664 -6.65 -6.45 -36.87
C ARG A 664 -7.87 -7.01 -36.13
N PRO A 665 -7.69 -8.01 -35.27
CA PRO A 665 -8.76 -8.51 -34.43
C PRO A 665 -9.29 -7.40 -33.52
N ARG A 666 -10.60 -7.44 -33.25
CA ARG A 666 -11.24 -6.53 -32.29
C ARG A 666 -10.75 -6.85 -30.88
N SER A 667 -10.54 -5.81 -30.07
CA SER A 667 -10.03 -5.85 -28.69
C SER A 667 -8.56 -6.24 -28.53
N VAL A 668 -7.82 -6.44 -29.63
CA VAL A 668 -6.38 -6.71 -29.59
C VAL A 668 -5.63 -5.41 -29.90
N ASP A 669 -4.65 -5.07 -29.09
CA ASP A 669 -3.81 -3.90 -29.32
C ASP A 669 -2.93 -4.09 -30.58
N HIS A 670 -2.60 -2.99 -31.25
CA HIS A 670 -1.73 -2.99 -32.42
C HIS A 670 -0.80 -1.78 -32.43
N GLU A 671 0.25 -1.85 -33.25
CA GLU A 671 1.23 -0.79 -33.38
C GLU A 671 0.78 0.32 -34.32
N VAL A 672 1.02 1.57 -33.90
CA VAL A 672 0.83 2.76 -34.72
C VAL A 672 2.06 3.65 -34.64
N TYR A 673 2.43 4.25 -35.77
CA TYR A 673 3.60 5.11 -35.88
C TYR A 673 3.19 6.58 -35.72
N LEU A 674 3.75 7.25 -34.72
CA LEU A 674 3.59 8.69 -34.48
C LEU A 674 4.46 9.48 -35.45
N VAL A 675 3.82 10.26 -36.33
CA VAL A 675 4.48 10.91 -37.47
C VAL A 675 5.46 11.99 -37.03
N GLU A 676 5.08 12.82 -36.07
CA GLU A 676 5.90 13.95 -35.61
C GLU A 676 6.99 13.53 -34.61
N GLU A 677 6.80 12.43 -33.89
CA GLU A 677 7.72 11.95 -32.85
C GLU A 677 8.71 10.88 -33.33
N ASP A 678 8.57 10.40 -34.57
CA ASP A 678 9.40 9.34 -35.17
C ASP A 678 9.54 8.08 -34.29
N ARG A 679 8.41 7.61 -33.76
CA ARG A 679 8.36 6.41 -32.90
C ARG A 679 7.02 5.67 -33.00
N THR A 680 7.02 4.42 -32.51
CA THR A 680 5.83 3.57 -32.47
C THR A 680 5.25 3.50 -31.06
N ILE A 681 3.91 3.46 -30.97
CA ILE A 681 3.16 3.17 -29.75
C ILE A 681 2.15 2.05 -30.00
N TRP A 682 1.63 1.45 -28.93
CA TRP A 682 0.57 0.45 -28.97
C TRP A 682 -0.79 1.08 -28.65
N VAL A 683 -1.83 0.71 -29.39
CA VAL A 683 -3.19 1.22 -29.21
C VAL A 683 -4.25 0.13 -29.39
N ASN A 684 -5.38 0.26 -28.67
CA ASN A 684 -6.48 -0.69 -28.78
C ASN A 684 -7.23 -0.58 -30.12
N ASN A 685 -7.84 -1.69 -30.55
CA ASN A 685 -8.66 -1.73 -31.76
C ASN A 685 -10.12 -2.10 -31.47
N PHE A 686 -11.05 -1.19 -31.76
CA PHE A 686 -12.49 -1.46 -31.67
C PHE A 686 -13.27 -1.05 -32.93
N HIS A 687 -12.57 -0.81 -34.03
CA HIS A 687 -13.14 -0.40 -35.30
C HIS A 687 -12.79 -1.40 -36.40
N LYS A 688 -13.45 -1.23 -37.54
CA LYS A 688 -13.18 -1.98 -38.78
C LYS A 688 -13.17 -1.04 -39.97
N ASP A 689 -13.92 0.05 -39.89
CA ASP A 689 -13.83 1.14 -40.85
C ASP A 689 -12.51 1.88 -40.69
N VAL A 690 -11.96 2.30 -41.83
CA VAL A 690 -10.63 2.91 -41.88
C VAL A 690 -10.60 4.09 -42.85
N ILE A 691 -9.76 5.06 -42.53
CA ILE A 691 -9.38 6.14 -43.43
C ILE A 691 -8.06 5.72 -44.09
N PRO A 692 -8.03 5.50 -45.42
CA PRO A 692 -6.77 5.20 -46.09
C PRO A 692 -5.86 6.44 -46.08
N ILE A 693 -4.54 6.26 -46.17
CA ILE A 693 -3.58 7.38 -46.13
C ILE A 693 -3.89 8.47 -47.19
N ASP A 694 -4.37 8.09 -48.37
CA ASP A 694 -4.77 9.02 -49.44
C ASP A 694 -6.22 9.55 -49.29
N GLY A 695 -6.91 9.16 -48.22
CA GLY A 695 -8.29 9.51 -47.90
C GLY A 695 -8.44 10.56 -46.81
N LEU A 696 -7.35 11.05 -46.23
CA LEU A 696 -7.41 12.13 -45.25
C LEU A 696 -7.82 13.45 -45.91
N ALA A 697 -8.78 14.16 -45.30
CA ALA A 697 -9.18 15.48 -45.78
C ALA A 697 -7.99 16.46 -45.76
N SER A 698 -7.83 17.24 -46.83
CA SER A 698 -6.65 18.09 -47.07
C SER A 698 -6.37 19.17 -46.00
N CYS A 699 -7.35 19.49 -45.17
CA CYS A 699 -7.22 20.44 -44.07
C CYS A 699 -6.66 19.83 -42.77
N PHE A 700 -6.48 18.50 -42.72
CA PHE A 700 -5.91 17.79 -41.59
C PHE A 700 -4.51 17.27 -41.90
N LYS A 701 -3.71 17.09 -40.85
CA LYS A 701 -2.39 16.46 -40.93
C LYS A 701 -2.41 15.11 -40.21
N PRO A 702 -1.78 14.07 -40.76
CA PRO A 702 -1.67 12.78 -40.08
C PRO A 702 -0.76 12.92 -38.85
N LEU A 703 -1.24 12.43 -37.70
CA LEU A 703 -0.49 12.39 -36.44
C LEU A 703 -0.03 10.97 -36.12
N ALA A 704 -0.85 9.96 -36.43
CA ALA A 704 -0.50 8.55 -36.29
C ALA A 704 -1.00 7.74 -37.49
N ILE A 705 -0.19 6.79 -37.95
CA ILE A 705 -0.52 5.90 -39.07
C ILE A 705 -0.21 4.45 -38.74
N ASP A 706 -1.02 3.51 -39.22
CA ASP A 706 -0.58 2.12 -39.37
C ASP A 706 0.14 1.99 -40.71
N ARG A 707 1.44 1.72 -40.63
CA ARG A 707 2.31 1.54 -41.80
C ARG A 707 2.08 0.21 -42.52
N GLU A 708 1.64 -0.83 -41.85
CA GLU A 708 1.39 -2.14 -42.46
C GLU A 708 0.14 -2.11 -43.32
N ASN A 709 -0.91 -1.48 -42.82
CA ASN A 709 -2.21 -1.38 -43.49
C ASN A 709 -2.43 -0.07 -44.26
N GLN A 710 -1.51 0.89 -44.15
CA GLN A 710 -1.57 2.18 -44.84
C GLN A 710 -2.84 2.99 -44.49
N THR A 711 -3.20 3.02 -43.21
CA THR A 711 -4.38 3.74 -42.69
C THR A 711 -3.99 4.85 -41.73
N ILE A 712 -4.85 5.86 -41.64
CA ILE A 712 -4.75 6.94 -40.65
C ILE A 712 -5.36 6.46 -39.33
N GLU A 713 -4.58 6.57 -38.26
CA GLU A 713 -5.00 6.20 -36.89
C GLU A 713 -5.17 7.42 -35.99
N ALA A 714 -4.51 8.54 -36.31
CA ALA A 714 -4.82 9.83 -35.74
C ALA A 714 -4.52 10.97 -36.71
N PHE A 715 -5.27 12.06 -36.62
CA PHE A 715 -4.98 13.30 -37.33
C PHE A 715 -5.29 14.53 -36.48
N GLY A 716 -4.79 15.69 -36.89
CA GLY A 716 -5.09 16.94 -36.22
C GLY A 716 -4.99 18.17 -37.11
N SER A 717 -5.39 19.30 -36.54
CA SER A 717 -5.22 20.63 -37.13
C SER A 717 -5.02 21.66 -36.03
N ASP A 718 -3.88 22.35 -36.04
CA ASP A 718 -3.59 23.43 -35.10
C ASP A 718 -4.49 24.65 -35.34
N GLU A 719 -4.87 24.90 -36.60
CA GLU A 719 -5.73 26.02 -36.99
C GLU A 719 -7.16 25.82 -36.50
N MET A 720 -7.71 24.61 -36.69
CA MET A 720 -9.06 24.27 -36.24
C MET A 720 -9.09 23.80 -34.78
N LYS A 721 -7.92 23.65 -34.13
CA LYS A 721 -7.73 23.03 -32.80
C LYS A 721 -8.43 21.67 -32.70
N VAL A 722 -8.03 20.74 -33.55
CA VAL A 722 -8.61 19.39 -33.65
C VAL A 722 -7.57 18.33 -33.33
N LEU A 723 -7.95 17.37 -32.48
CA LEU A 723 -7.30 16.08 -32.31
C LEU A 723 -8.31 14.97 -32.59
N ALA A 724 -8.00 14.06 -33.51
CA ALA A 724 -8.84 12.94 -33.87
C ALA A 724 -8.06 11.63 -33.70
N LEU A 725 -8.61 10.70 -32.92
CA LEU A 725 -8.01 9.41 -32.61
C LEU A 725 -8.94 8.29 -33.07
N GLN A 726 -8.41 7.29 -33.77
CA GLN A 726 -9.19 6.16 -34.26
C GLN A 726 -9.43 5.12 -33.17
N TRP A 727 -8.46 4.95 -32.26
CA TRP A 727 -8.57 4.10 -31.08
C TRP A 727 -9.30 4.80 -29.92
N HIS A 728 -9.61 4.04 -28.86
CA HIS A 728 -10.37 4.53 -27.72
C HIS A 728 -9.46 4.83 -26.52
N PRO A 729 -9.08 6.10 -26.27
CA PRO A 729 -8.25 6.47 -25.12
C PRO A 729 -8.90 6.16 -23.76
N GLU A 730 -10.22 6.12 -23.73
CA GLU A 730 -11.03 5.89 -22.53
C GLU A 730 -11.19 4.41 -22.16
N ARG A 731 -10.74 3.49 -23.03
CA ARG A 731 -10.89 2.03 -22.84
C ARG A 731 -9.61 1.40 -22.29
N LYS A 732 -9.75 0.16 -21.82
CA LYS A 732 -8.62 -0.66 -21.36
C LYS A 732 -7.72 -1.05 -22.54
N PHE A 733 -6.43 -1.19 -22.26
CA PHE A 733 -5.40 -1.67 -23.18
C PHE A 733 -4.82 -2.97 -22.62
N GLU A 734 -4.42 -3.90 -23.49
CA GLU A 734 -3.75 -5.14 -23.08
C GLU A 734 -2.25 -4.90 -22.85
N THR A 735 -1.68 -3.92 -23.54
CA THR A 735 -0.25 -3.61 -23.55
C THR A 735 0.11 -2.61 -22.46
N ALA A 736 1.14 -2.95 -21.67
CA ALA A 736 1.66 -2.06 -20.63
C ALA A 736 2.11 -0.71 -21.21
N ASN A 737 1.83 0.38 -20.48
CA ASN A 737 2.11 1.78 -20.84
C ASN A 737 1.28 2.37 -22.01
N ALA A 738 0.49 1.59 -22.75
CA ALA A 738 -0.32 2.10 -23.87
C ALA A 738 -1.35 3.17 -23.44
N LEU A 739 -1.95 2.98 -22.27
CA LEU A 739 -2.85 3.96 -21.66
C LEU A 739 -2.15 5.29 -21.37
N GLU A 740 -0.95 5.22 -20.79
CA GLU A 740 -0.14 6.40 -20.43
C GLU A 740 0.30 7.16 -21.68
N GLU A 741 0.76 6.46 -22.71
CA GLU A 741 1.15 7.06 -24.00
C GLU A 741 -0.05 7.75 -24.69
N THR A 742 -1.19 7.09 -24.69
CA THR A 742 -2.43 7.68 -25.23
C THR A 742 -2.87 8.90 -24.42
N ARG A 743 -2.80 8.82 -23.08
CA ARG A 743 -3.12 9.95 -22.19
C ARG A 743 -2.20 11.13 -22.46
N LYS A 744 -0.90 10.91 -22.66
CA LYS A 744 0.06 11.99 -23.00
C LYS A 744 -0.33 12.74 -24.26
N LEU A 745 -0.77 12.05 -25.32
CA LEU A 745 -1.22 12.71 -26.55
C LEU A 745 -2.40 13.65 -26.30
N VAL A 746 -3.37 13.19 -25.52
CA VAL A 746 -4.55 13.99 -25.15
C VAL A 746 -4.16 15.18 -24.25
N VAL A 747 -3.33 14.95 -23.23
CA VAL A 747 -2.82 16.00 -22.32
C VAL A 747 -2.02 17.06 -23.08
N ASN A 748 -1.12 16.66 -23.97
CA ASN A 748 -0.33 17.59 -24.78
C ASN A 748 -1.22 18.49 -25.63
N PHE A 749 -2.28 17.92 -26.23
CA PHE A 749 -3.25 18.70 -26.98
C PHE A 749 -4.02 19.69 -26.10
N ILE A 750 -4.50 19.24 -24.93
CA ILE A 750 -5.19 20.11 -23.95
C ILE A 750 -4.27 21.27 -23.55
N GLN A 751 -3.06 21.00 -23.09
CA GLN A 751 -2.09 22.02 -22.65
C GLN A 751 -1.72 23.01 -23.75
N LYS A 752 -1.72 22.57 -25.02
CA LYS A 752 -1.41 23.42 -26.16
C LYS A 752 -2.55 24.40 -26.48
N HIS A 753 -3.80 23.99 -26.31
CA HIS A 753 -4.96 24.71 -26.86
C HIS A 753 -5.95 25.25 -25.82
N ILE A 754 -5.87 24.78 -24.58
CA ILE A 754 -6.72 25.15 -23.45
C ILE A 754 -5.80 25.74 -22.37
N LYS A 755 -6.13 26.95 -21.92
CA LYS A 755 -5.27 27.78 -21.06
C LYS A 755 -5.75 27.83 -19.64
#